data_AF-L7FLD8-F1
#
_entry.id   AF-L7FLD8-F1
#
_cell.length_a   1.000
_cell.length_b   1.000
_cell.length_c   1.000
_cell.angle_alpha   90.00
_cell.angle_beta   90.00
_cell.angle_gamma   90.00
#
_symmetry.space_group_name_H-M   'P 1'
#
loop_
_entity.id
_entity.type
_entity.pdbx_description
1 polymer ?
#
loop_
_entity_poly.entity_id
_entity_poly.type
_entity_poly.pdbx_seq_one_letter_code
_entity_poly.pdbx_strand_id
1 'polypeptide(L)'
;MKKLDVYSIQIVSYYLTSFDDFINIISVCKKFTNILERFRINPIQITPHHKHLFPNIQTQNLYSKYDQRLKNIKKFNYLYPVTYTQYIREKSLYNKCFKVKYTNRDRFIYGNVIPDNVYCLNQNCFESYTDTILNIPNNILSILNRAFAKSNLKEIVLPNSVVYIGEQLFADCFNLTRVALSTSLKILPSQTFFRCSNLKEIELPNSMIYIGPNSFQECGIISFMVTPKYILSPSVFNLCYLKSIEFVGQVYIPEYLCYNCHFLETIKMDNTVQIIEQFAFGLCNILSTITLSTHLEIIQMFAFENCTSLSHLEMPNSLKIVEGFAFVGCENLEELLFTEEVKFTGCGVFNRCNKLSKLKLPNFNKKLLFQITNEEKEIMKNNGYEPMDVFYEIEDYYDEDSDDSNNENIKTNRNEINTRSCCDYNELSMYNIEKCNVLDCKEIERVTGRMFYLHENELETIFLPSTIVDFDLKFVCNTTKTPFELPENCSIYFKEDFMFGASKKFVVPSTVTRINKNAFKINNMTKFEVPKSVLEISDNAFSSSFNLKELVIPKSVTKIGPNFIRGCTTLTKLSFENNTVFDLENLIKNNDPIVELIQNINITRLEIPEGVVSIQKDYFSELKNLREISFPKSLKIVCKNLFENNKQLTSIETNGVDHNKFIVSYNCHLRLKAFGLDFNNVDLTNNDLAQMYTKQNYMKYIDQIYQKDCIKYEKIIDMINETQFNNFVTQNDTSSFFHCYCEVINIRDNTSLHDNMFHNCVTLTQIILNTNLTKLPKKCFVSCVSLKTIEIPKNVTKIGIHCFENCVSLTSLSCKNDILLCEKCFSMCHSLVKIPQTKYMKNGVFSMCASLSQITLCEGIKYIPCCAFLRCYRLNEIKVPQSVTHIGKFAFKNCISLSSLNSKNVKIIDDGVFMNCENLKNLSLQQKDVKIVFDVFSKCTSLIEICIGNNKITNCQFEVSYTTSRHFEETMGVACENVVLTRRDVDLFGLEIINKICVKRIDEGCFFNNNDLIKIEFPSHVTSIGYYCCYACTNLKEVILPNTITELPAYTFGLCVSLSSIKIPQSVTKIGVNCFLNNIILN
;
A
#
# COMPACT_ATOMS: atom_id res chain seq x y z
N MET A 1 15.14 -62.69 -17.68
CA MET A 1 15.36 -63.05 -16.26
C MET A 1 15.66 -64.55 -16.00
N LYS A 2 16.11 -65.38 -16.96
CA LYS A 2 16.43 -66.81 -16.70
C LYS A 2 17.71 -67.05 -15.85
N LYS A 3 18.49 -66.01 -15.54
CA LYS A 3 19.79 -66.09 -14.84
C LYS A 3 19.77 -65.68 -13.35
N LEU A 4 18.68 -65.09 -12.83
CA LEU A 4 18.60 -64.68 -11.43
C LEU A 4 17.94 -65.80 -10.58
N ASP A 5 18.64 -66.24 -9.55
CA ASP A 5 18.08 -67.12 -8.53
C ASP A 5 17.31 -66.33 -7.45
N VAL A 6 16.61 -67.06 -6.57
CA VAL A 6 15.73 -66.48 -5.54
C VAL A 6 16.54 -65.74 -4.46
N TYR A 7 17.82 -66.06 -4.26
CA TYR A 7 18.68 -65.37 -3.31
C TYR A 7 19.17 -64.04 -3.87
N SER A 8 19.58 -64.04 -5.15
CA SER A 8 20.00 -62.84 -5.88
C SER A 8 18.87 -61.83 -5.97
N ILE A 9 17.65 -62.27 -6.31
CA ILE A 9 16.50 -61.35 -6.36
C ILE A 9 16.13 -60.83 -4.97
N GLN A 10 16.28 -61.63 -3.90
CA GLN A 10 16.03 -61.16 -2.53
C GLN A 10 16.95 -60.00 -2.16
N ILE A 11 18.24 -60.09 -2.51
CA ILE A 11 19.22 -59.01 -2.27
C ILE A 11 18.84 -57.77 -3.09
N VAL A 12 18.52 -57.94 -4.38
CA VAL A 12 18.07 -56.84 -5.24
C VAL A 12 16.80 -56.18 -4.69
N SER A 13 15.87 -56.96 -4.15
CA SER A 13 14.62 -56.46 -3.59
C SER A 13 14.79 -55.57 -2.36
N TYR A 14 15.94 -55.61 -1.67
CA TYR A 14 16.24 -54.66 -0.59
C TYR A 14 16.53 -53.23 -1.09
N TYR A 15 16.82 -53.06 -2.38
CA TYR A 15 17.07 -51.75 -3.00
C TYR A 15 15.83 -51.14 -3.65
N LEU A 16 14.69 -51.85 -3.64
CA LEU A 16 13.43 -51.35 -4.18
C LEU A 16 12.79 -50.39 -3.18
N THR A 17 12.31 -49.27 -3.70
CA THR A 17 11.81 -48.17 -2.87
C THR A 17 10.32 -47.97 -2.94
N SER A 18 9.64 -48.51 -3.97
CA SER A 18 8.20 -48.37 -4.13
C SER A 18 7.46 -49.67 -3.80
N PHE A 19 6.21 -49.53 -3.41
CA PHE A 19 5.31 -50.66 -3.18
C PHE A 19 5.09 -51.49 -4.45
N ASP A 20 4.88 -50.83 -5.58
CA ASP A 20 4.57 -51.47 -6.86
C ASP A 20 5.72 -52.35 -7.35
N ASP A 21 6.98 -51.99 -7.04
CA ASP A 21 8.14 -52.82 -7.38
C ASP A 21 8.05 -54.23 -6.76
N PHE A 22 7.58 -54.33 -5.52
CA PHE A 22 7.43 -55.63 -4.84
C PHE A 22 6.29 -56.46 -5.43
N ILE A 23 5.19 -55.81 -5.82
CA ILE A 23 4.07 -56.47 -6.53
C ILE A 23 4.49 -56.90 -7.93
N ASN A 24 5.29 -56.07 -8.63
CA ASN A 24 5.79 -56.37 -9.96
C ASN A 24 6.73 -57.58 -9.93
N ILE A 25 7.62 -57.71 -8.95
CA ILE A 25 8.52 -58.87 -8.85
C ILE A 25 7.76 -60.18 -8.71
N ILE A 26 6.71 -60.22 -7.88
CA ILE A 26 5.91 -61.44 -7.71
C ILE A 26 5.01 -61.71 -8.93
N SER A 27 4.62 -60.67 -9.67
CA SER A 27 3.80 -60.77 -10.88
C SER A 27 4.59 -61.23 -12.11
N VAL A 28 5.89 -60.90 -12.19
CA VAL A 28 6.73 -61.16 -13.37
C VAL A 28 7.15 -62.63 -13.48
N CYS A 29 7.31 -63.36 -12.37
CA CYS A 29 7.72 -64.77 -12.42
C CYS A 29 7.21 -65.59 -11.23
N LYS A 30 6.56 -66.73 -11.50
CA LYS A 30 6.10 -67.70 -10.48
C LYS A 30 7.22 -68.19 -9.54
N LYS A 31 8.48 -68.17 -10.00
CA LYS A 31 9.66 -68.52 -9.18
C LYS A 31 9.84 -67.58 -7.97
N PHE A 32 9.33 -66.35 -8.04
CA PHE A 32 9.49 -65.33 -7.03
C PHE A 32 8.23 -65.07 -6.19
N THR A 33 7.15 -65.84 -6.37
CA THR A 33 5.88 -65.61 -5.66
C THR A 33 6.03 -65.60 -4.14
N ASN A 34 6.93 -66.41 -3.58
CA ASN A 34 7.18 -66.48 -2.13
C ASN A 34 8.35 -65.58 -1.67
N ILE A 35 8.84 -64.66 -2.51
CA ILE A 35 10.00 -63.82 -2.17
C ILE A 35 9.72 -62.93 -0.95
N LEU A 36 8.49 -62.45 -0.82
CA LEU A 36 8.08 -61.53 0.25
C LEU A 36 8.05 -62.23 1.62
N GLU A 37 7.82 -63.55 1.65
CA GLU A 37 7.86 -64.38 2.86
C GLU A 37 9.28 -64.54 3.42
N ARG A 38 10.32 -64.24 2.62
CA ARG A 38 11.72 -64.40 3.01
C ARG A 38 12.27 -63.21 3.78
N PHE A 39 11.56 -62.08 3.81
CA PHE A 39 11.96 -60.89 4.57
C PHE A 39 11.72 -61.09 6.07
N ARG A 40 12.80 -61.00 6.85
CA ARG A 40 12.74 -60.96 8.33
C ARG A 40 12.69 -59.54 8.89
N ILE A 41 12.96 -58.57 8.03
CA ILE A 41 12.94 -57.13 8.29
C ILE A 41 12.24 -56.46 7.12
N ASN A 42 11.33 -55.53 7.37
CA ASN A 42 10.60 -54.84 6.30
C ASN A 42 11.51 -53.85 5.53
N PRO A 43 11.62 -53.99 4.20
CA PRO A 43 12.48 -53.15 3.37
C PRO A 43 11.88 -51.76 3.09
N ILE A 44 10.57 -51.60 3.26
CA ILE A 44 9.83 -50.34 3.08
C ILE A 44 8.85 -50.10 4.25
N GLN A 45 8.24 -48.92 4.29
CA GLN A 45 7.24 -48.55 5.29
C GLN A 45 6.00 -49.46 5.21
N ILE A 46 5.52 -49.95 6.36
CA ILE A 46 4.31 -50.77 6.42
C ILE A 46 3.10 -49.88 6.69
N THR A 47 2.14 -49.89 5.76
CA THR A 47 0.83 -49.23 5.90
C THR A 47 -0.27 -50.26 6.18
N PRO A 48 -1.47 -49.83 6.63
CA PRO A 48 -2.61 -50.74 6.86
C PRO A 48 -2.98 -51.59 5.64
N HIS A 49 -2.83 -51.02 4.44
CA HIS A 49 -3.15 -51.69 3.18
C HIS A 49 -2.15 -52.80 2.83
N HIS A 50 -0.88 -52.68 3.25
CA HIS A 50 0.21 -53.51 2.73
C HIS A 50 0.85 -54.45 3.78
N LYS A 51 0.37 -54.41 5.03
CA LYS A 51 0.88 -55.24 6.14
C LYS A 51 0.86 -56.75 5.90
N HIS A 52 0.01 -57.22 4.99
CA HIS A 52 -0.16 -58.64 4.69
C HIS A 52 0.96 -59.19 3.79
N LEU A 53 1.70 -58.32 3.09
CA LEU A 53 2.72 -58.73 2.13
C LEU A 53 4.01 -59.25 2.77
N PHE A 54 4.32 -58.83 3.99
CA PHE A 54 5.54 -59.24 4.70
C PHE A 54 5.17 -60.06 5.94
N PRO A 55 4.62 -61.28 5.78
CA PRO A 55 4.00 -62.05 6.86
C PRO A 55 5.00 -62.53 7.93
N ASN A 56 6.29 -62.53 7.60
CA ASN A 56 7.33 -63.27 8.29
C ASN A 56 8.39 -62.37 8.97
N ILE A 57 8.03 -61.09 9.19
CA ILE A 57 8.87 -60.11 9.87
C ILE A 57 9.14 -60.56 11.31
N GLN A 58 10.39 -60.40 11.75
CA GLN A 58 10.85 -60.67 13.12
C GLN A 58 11.38 -59.40 13.80
N THR A 59 11.92 -58.46 13.01
CA THR A 59 12.33 -57.13 13.48
C THR A 59 11.74 -56.08 12.54
N GLN A 60 11.04 -55.09 13.09
CA GLN A 60 10.39 -54.07 12.28
C GLN A 60 11.28 -52.83 12.15
N ASN A 61 11.62 -52.43 10.92
CA ASN A 61 12.15 -51.12 10.60
C ASN A 61 11.01 -50.09 10.66
N LEU A 62 11.17 -49.07 11.48
CA LEU A 62 10.29 -47.92 11.55
C LEU A 62 10.98 -46.75 10.82
N TYR A 63 10.40 -46.34 9.70
CA TYR A 63 10.88 -45.25 8.84
C TYR A 63 10.36 -43.88 9.29
N SER A 64 9.26 -43.85 10.03
CA SER A 64 8.72 -42.62 10.64
C SER A 64 8.14 -42.89 12.04
N LYS A 65 7.92 -41.81 12.81
CA LYS A 65 7.22 -41.89 14.10
C LYS A 65 5.75 -42.31 13.99
N TYR A 66 5.19 -42.25 12.78
CA TYR A 66 3.80 -42.58 12.49
C TYR A 66 3.63 -44.03 11.99
N ASP A 67 4.72 -44.77 11.83
CA ASP A 67 4.67 -46.15 11.38
C ASP A 67 3.87 -47.01 12.36
N GLN A 68 2.93 -47.77 11.83
CA GLN A 68 2.13 -48.69 12.62
C GLN A 68 3.01 -49.82 13.15
N ARG A 69 3.03 -50.00 14.48
CA ARG A 69 3.69 -51.14 15.11
C ARG A 69 2.88 -52.41 14.93
N LEU A 70 3.50 -53.46 14.41
CA LEU A 70 2.87 -54.77 14.28
C LEU A 70 2.77 -55.45 15.65
N LYS A 71 1.56 -55.90 16.02
CA LYS A 71 1.26 -56.43 17.36
C LYS A 71 2.16 -57.58 17.83
N ASN A 72 2.67 -58.39 16.91
CA ASN A 72 3.45 -59.60 17.21
C ASN A 72 4.98 -59.39 17.16
N ILE A 73 5.44 -58.17 16.90
CA ILE A 73 6.87 -57.86 16.80
C ILE A 73 7.37 -57.24 18.10
N LYS A 74 8.49 -57.77 18.63
CA LYS A 74 9.10 -57.30 19.88
C LYS A 74 10.40 -56.53 19.68
N LYS A 75 11.05 -56.65 18.51
CA LYS A 75 12.31 -55.97 18.17
C LYS A 75 12.06 -54.89 17.11
N PHE A 76 12.55 -53.69 17.37
CA PHE A 76 12.38 -52.53 16.51
C PHE A 76 13.71 -51.89 16.15
N ASN A 77 13.82 -51.50 14.89
CA ASN A 77 14.89 -50.67 14.34
C ASN A 77 14.31 -49.29 14.03
N TYR A 78 14.72 -48.27 14.78
CA TYR A 78 14.31 -46.89 14.57
C TYR A 78 15.24 -46.23 13.56
N LEU A 79 14.75 -46.05 12.32
CA LEU A 79 15.48 -45.41 11.21
C LEU A 79 15.21 -43.90 11.11
N TYR A 80 14.21 -43.41 11.85
CA TYR A 80 13.94 -41.98 12.03
C TYR A 80 14.63 -41.41 13.28
N PRO A 81 14.81 -40.08 13.38
CA PRO A 81 15.44 -39.45 14.54
C PRO A 81 14.65 -39.64 15.85
N VAL A 82 15.32 -40.13 16.90
CA VAL A 82 14.77 -40.29 18.26
C VAL A 82 15.56 -39.46 19.27
N THR A 83 14.91 -38.98 20.34
CA THR A 83 15.61 -38.23 21.41
C THR A 83 16.50 -39.16 22.24
N TYR A 84 17.47 -38.61 22.96
CA TYR A 84 18.36 -39.41 23.80
C TYR A 84 17.60 -40.12 24.93
N THR A 85 16.62 -39.45 25.56
CA THR A 85 15.69 -40.09 26.51
C THR A 85 14.94 -41.28 25.90
N GLN A 86 14.51 -41.18 24.63
CA GLN A 86 13.87 -42.30 23.95
C GLN A 86 14.89 -43.41 23.66
N TYR A 87 16.09 -43.07 23.19
CA TYR A 87 17.16 -44.04 22.99
C TYR A 87 17.46 -44.85 24.25
N ILE A 88 17.59 -44.22 25.42
CA ILE A 88 17.84 -44.94 26.68
C ILE A 88 16.72 -45.94 26.99
N ARG A 89 15.46 -45.53 26.81
CA ARG A 89 14.30 -46.43 26.99
C ARG A 89 14.33 -47.60 26.01
N GLU A 90 14.50 -47.32 24.72
CA GLU A 90 14.48 -48.34 23.67
C GLU A 90 15.70 -49.28 23.74
N LYS A 91 16.87 -48.77 24.15
CA LYS A 91 18.08 -49.56 24.39
C LYS A 91 17.86 -50.59 25.50
N SER A 92 17.16 -50.21 26.58
CA SER A 92 16.82 -51.15 27.66
C SER A 92 15.91 -52.30 27.21
N LEU A 93 15.19 -52.11 26.09
CA LEU A 93 14.37 -53.12 25.42
C LEU A 93 15.11 -53.86 24.29
N TYR A 94 16.43 -53.68 24.16
CA TYR A 94 17.26 -54.25 23.08
C TYR A 94 16.89 -53.78 21.66
N ASN A 95 16.18 -52.66 21.53
CA ASN A 95 15.88 -52.05 20.24
C ASN A 95 17.07 -51.23 19.74
N LYS A 96 17.19 -51.09 18.42
CA LYS A 96 18.27 -50.31 17.78
C LYS A 96 17.75 -48.96 17.32
N CYS A 97 18.44 -47.90 17.70
CA CYS A 97 18.18 -46.55 17.21
C CYS A 97 19.39 -46.04 16.46
N PHE A 98 19.23 -45.73 15.17
CA PHE A 98 20.34 -45.37 14.30
C PHE A 98 20.59 -43.86 14.24
N LYS A 99 19.59 -43.05 14.61
CA LYS A 99 19.64 -41.58 14.56
C LYS A 99 19.22 -41.01 15.92
N VAL A 100 20.17 -40.83 16.84
CA VAL A 100 19.90 -40.27 18.18
C VAL A 100 20.23 -38.77 18.23
N LYS A 101 19.25 -37.94 18.61
CA LYS A 101 19.43 -36.49 18.80
C LYS A 101 19.44 -36.11 20.28
N TYR A 102 20.22 -35.11 20.64
CA TYR A 102 20.27 -34.55 21.98
C TYR A 102 19.43 -33.27 22.04
N THR A 103 18.45 -33.22 22.95
CA THR A 103 17.50 -32.11 23.08
C THR A 103 17.75 -31.31 24.34
N ASN A 104 17.19 -30.09 24.44
CA ASN A 104 17.23 -29.29 25.67
C ASN A 104 16.70 -30.09 26.88
N ARG A 105 15.61 -30.85 26.69
CA ARG A 105 15.09 -31.76 27.73
C ARG A 105 16.08 -32.87 28.09
N ASP A 106 16.80 -33.42 27.12
CA ASP A 106 17.85 -34.42 27.41
C ASP A 106 19.01 -33.79 28.19
N ARG A 107 19.46 -32.58 27.82
CA ARG A 107 20.48 -31.83 28.59
C ARG A 107 20.04 -31.58 30.03
N PHE A 108 18.77 -31.20 30.25
CA PHE A 108 18.23 -31.01 31.59
C PHE A 108 18.27 -32.29 32.45
N ILE A 109 18.02 -33.45 31.84
CA ILE A 109 17.99 -34.75 32.54
C ILE A 109 19.38 -35.35 32.73
N TYR A 110 20.23 -35.26 31.71
CA TYR A 110 21.50 -36.00 31.63
C TYR A 110 22.76 -35.10 31.74
N GLY A 111 22.58 -33.79 31.86
CA GLY A 111 23.66 -32.81 32.04
C GLY A 111 24.21 -32.24 30.74
N ASN A 112 25.37 -31.60 30.83
CA ASN A 112 25.99 -30.86 29.72
C ASN A 112 26.91 -31.72 28.82
N VAL A 113 27.20 -32.96 29.22
CA VAL A 113 28.09 -33.85 28.46
C VAL A 113 27.33 -34.48 27.30
N ILE A 114 27.78 -34.23 26.06
CA ILE A 114 27.18 -34.78 24.84
C ILE A 114 27.61 -36.25 24.67
N PRO A 115 26.67 -37.22 24.61
CA PRO A 115 27.01 -38.64 24.44
C PRO A 115 27.55 -39.01 23.03
N ASP A 116 28.48 -39.96 22.95
CA ASP A 116 29.17 -40.41 21.72
C ASP A 116 28.27 -41.06 20.64
N ASN A 117 27.03 -41.41 20.97
CA ASN A 117 26.09 -41.99 20.01
C ASN A 117 25.09 -40.97 19.44
N VAL A 118 25.23 -39.69 19.78
CA VAL A 118 24.40 -38.59 19.28
C VAL A 118 24.91 -38.14 17.92
N TYR A 119 24.05 -38.03 16.90
CA TYR A 119 24.45 -37.49 15.60
C TYR A 119 24.00 -36.03 15.38
N CYS A 120 23.10 -35.53 16.24
CA CYS A 120 22.42 -34.25 16.07
C CYS A 120 22.21 -33.53 17.40
N LEU A 121 22.59 -32.25 17.47
CA LEU A 121 22.17 -31.34 18.54
C LEU A 121 20.89 -30.63 18.10
N ASN A 122 19.79 -30.85 18.83
CA ASN A 122 18.48 -30.33 18.46
C ASN A 122 18.36 -28.81 18.73
N GLN A 123 17.26 -28.22 18.27
CA GLN A 123 16.98 -26.81 18.49
C GLN A 123 17.02 -26.44 19.98
N ASN A 124 17.61 -25.28 20.28
CA ASN A 124 17.78 -24.72 21.63
C ASN A 124 18.48 -25.64 22.64
N CYS A 125 19.22 -26.68 22.19
CA CYS A 125 19.73 -27.73 23.09
C CYS A 125 20.67 -27.18 24.17
N PHE A 126 21.56 -26.28 23.80
CA PHE A 126 22.52 -25.58 24.66
C PHE A 126 22.22 -24.06 24.69
N GLU A 127 20.97 -23.65 24.49
CA GLU A 127 20.60 -22.25 24.69
C GLU A 127 20.88 -21.85 26.15
N SER A 128 21.40 -20.64 26.34
CA SER A 128 21.82 -20.12 27.65
C SER A 128 22.80 -21.04 28.37
N TYR A 129 23.75 -21.64 27.65
CA TYR A 129 24.81 -22.43 28.26
C TYR A 129 25.69 -21.56 29.17
N THR A 130 25.94 -22.00 30.40
CA THR A 130 26.55 -21.16 31.45
C THR A 130 28.07 -21.23 31.49
N ASP A 131 28.66 -22.33 31.02
CA ASP A 131 30.11 -22.49 31.03
C ASP A 131 30.74 -21.83 29.80
N THR A 132 32.05 -21.59 29.87
CA THR A 132 32.80 -20.87 28.85
C THR A 132 33.33 -21.74 27.71
N ILE A 133 33.35 -23.07 27.91
CA ILE A 133 33.90 -24.04 26.95
C ILE A 133 32.92 -25.21 26.83
N LEU A 134 32.65 -25.65 25.59
CA LEU A 134 31.86 -26.85 25.29
C LEU A 134 32.59 -27.70 24.25
N ASN A 135 32.82 -28.97 24.59
CA ASN A 135 33.43 -29.94 23.68
C ASN A 135 32.35 -30.65 22.85
N ILE A 136 32.44 -30.55 21.52
CA ILE A 136 31.53 -31.24 20.59
C ILE A 136 32.19 -32.53 20.06
N PRO A 137 31.59 -33.71 20.28
CA PRO A 137 32.13 -34.98 19.77
C PRO A 137 32.14 -35.11 18.23
N ASN A 138 33.10 -35.86 17.68
CA ASN A 138 33.29 -36.08 16.22
C ASN A 138 32.19 -36.91 15.52
N ASN A 139 31.21 -37.42 16.27
CA ASN A 139 30.02 -38.12 15.75
C ASN A 139 28.87 -37.17 15.41
N ILE A 140 28.96 -35.89 15.79
CA ILE A 140 27.95 -34.89 15.47
C ILE A 140 28.03 -34.52 14.00
N LEU A 141 26.93 -34.71 13.28
CA LEU A 141 26.78 -34.39 11.86
C LEU A 141 25.96 -33.11 11.64
N SER A 142 25.02 -32.80 12.54
CA SER A 142 24.11 -31.67 12.40
C SER A 142 23.86 -30.95 13.72
N ILE A 143 23.77 -29.62 13.68
CA ILE A 143 23.46 -28.78 14.83
C ILE A 143 22.31 -27.86 14.43
N LEU A 144 21.16 -27.94 15.08
CA LEU A 144 19.95 -27.24 14.66
C LEU A 144 19.85 -25.82 15.25
N ASN A 145 18.77 -25.11 14.88
CA ASN A 145 18.61 -23.68 15.12
C ASN A 145 18.79 -23.31 16.60
N ARG A 146 19.42 -22.16 16.86
CA ARG A 146 19.62 -21.59 18.20
C ARG A 146 20.27 -22.55 19.19
N ALA A 147 20.96 -23.61 18.74
CA ALA A 147 21.48 -24.63 19.64
C ALA A 147 22.43 -24.06 20.68
N PHE A 148 23.16 -22.98 20.40
CA PHE A 148 24.04 -22.30 21.35
C PHE A 148 23.64 -20.85 21.62
N ALA A 149 22.44 -20.41 21.26
CA ALA A 149 22.05 -19.01 21.43
C ALA A 149 22.14 -18.57 22.91
N LYS A 150 22.48 -17.30 23.16
CA LYS A 150 22.62 -16.69 24.51
C LYS A 150 23.63 -17.39 25.42
N SER A 151 24.56 -18.18 24.86
CA SER A 151 25.53 -18.92 25.65
C SER A 151 26.68 -18.03 26.14
N ASN A 152 27.21 -18.37 27.31
CA ASN A 152 28.39 -17.78 27.92
C ASN A 152 29.71 -18.31 27.33
N LEU A 153 29.65 -18.95 26.16
CA LEU A 153 30.80 -19.55 25.49
C LEU A 153 31.80 -18.47 25.12
N LYS A 154 33.08 -18.71 25.45
CA LYS A 154 34.20 -17.87 25.03
C LYS A 154 34.80 -18.36 23.72
N GLU A 155 34.86 -19.68 23.56
CA GLU A 155 35.35 -20.35 22.36
C GLU A 155 34.57 -21.61 22.06
N ILE A 156 34.51 -21.98 20.78
CA ILE A 156 33.92 -23.25 20.35
C ILE A 156 34.60 -23.77 19.07
N VAL A 157 34.76 -25.10 19.00
CA VAL A 157 35.30 -25.80 17.84
C VAL A 157 34.24 -26.78 17.33
N LEU A 158 33.74 -26.54 16.12
CA LEU A 158 32.85 -27.47 15.43
C LEU A 158 33.69 -28.55 14.73
N PRO A 159 33.51 -29.85 15.02
CA PRO A 159 34.31 -30.89 14.39
C PRO A 159 33.97 -31.01 12.90
N ASN A 160 34.93 -31.45 12.07
CA ASN A 160 34.76 -31.56 10.61
C ASN A 160 33.68 -32.55 10.16
N SER A 161 33.19 -33.38 11.09
CA SER A 161 32.01 -34.23 10.90
C SER A 161 30.71 -33.42 10.76
N VAL A 162 30.66 -32.19 11.27
CA VAL A 162 29.49 -31.31 11.16
C VAL A 162 29.36 -30.84 9.72
N VAL A 163 28.28 -31.25 9.07
CA VAL A 163 27.94 -30.87 7.70
C VAL A 163 26.78 -29.89 7.62
N TYR A 164 26.02 -29.74 8.71
CA TYR A 164 24.87 -28.83 8.79
C TYR A 164 24.85 -28.05 10.11
N ILE A 165 24.61 -26.74 9.99
CA ILE A 165 24.31 -25.84 11.10
C ILE A 165 22.99 -25.10 10.84
N GLY A 166 22.23 -24.84 11.90
CA GLY A 166 20.94 -24.14 11.84
C GLY A 166 21.03 -22.63 12.05
N GLU A 167 19.91 -21.94 11.85
CA GLU A 167 19.81 -20.48 11.99
C GLU A 167 20.02 -20.03 13.44
N GLN A 168 20.51 -18.79 13.62
CA GLN A 168 20.72 -18.18 14.93
C GLN A 168 21.61 -19.02 15.87
N LEU A 169 22.51 -19.85 15.32
CA LEU A 169 23.24 -20.86 16.07
C LEU A 169 23.93 -20.30 17.33
N PHE A 170 24.60 -19.15 17.19
CA PHE A 170 25.31 -18.42 18.23
C PHE A 170 24.69 -17.03 18.51
N ALA A 171 23.42 -16.83 18.19
CA ALA A 171 22.77 -15.53 18.42
C ALA A 171 22.85 -15.11 19.89
N ASP A 172 23.16 -13.84 20.15
CA ASP A 172 23.35 -13.24 21.49
C ASP A 172 24.48 -13.88 22.33
N CYS A 173 25.48 -14.52 21.72
CA CYS A 173 26.66 -15.03 22.43
C CYS A 173 27.70 -13.92 22.66
N PHE A 174 27.38 -12.97 23.56
CA PHE A 174 28.17 -11.76 23.78
C PHE A 174 29.64 -12.01 24.18
N ASN A 175 29.96 -13.14 24.82
CA ASN A 175 31.32 -13.47 25.27
C ASN A 175 32.15 -14.27 24.26
N LEU A 176 31.56 -14.63 23.11
CA LEU A 176 32.21 -15.47 22.12
C LEU A 176 33.30 -14.68 21.39
N THR A 177 34.55 -15.16 21.52
CA THR A 177 35.74 -14.50 20.95
C THR A 177 36.36 -15.29 19.82
N ARG A 178 36.17 -16.62 19.80
CA ARG A 178 36.76 -17.51 18.78
C ARG A 178 35.80 -18.63 18.39
N VAL A 179 35.64 -18.84 17.09
CA VAL A 179 34.83 -19.93 16.53
C VAL A 179 35.63 -20.62 15.44
N ALA A 180 35.87 -21.92 15.57
CA ALA A 180 36.38 -22.75 14.49
C ALA A 180 35.20 -23.50 13.85
N LEU A 181 34.85 -23.12 12.62
CA LEU A 181 33.82 -23.77 11.82
C LEU A 181 34.34 -25.06 11.19
N SER A 182 33.44 -26.01 10.90
CA SER A 182 33.78 -27.24 10.18
C SER A 182 34.19 -26.93 8.73
N THR A 183 35.24 -27.59 8.25
CA THR A 183 35.77 -27.43 6.88
C THR A 183 34.83 -27.95 5.79
N SER A 184 33.74 -28.62 6.17
CA SER A 184 32.76 -29.20 5.24
C SER A 184 31.56 -28.28 4.98
N LEU A 185 31.41 -27.19 5.75
CA LEU A 185 30.26 -26.30 5.67
C LEU A 185 30.25 -25.48 4.38
N LYS A 186 29.13 -25.48 3.67
CA LYS A 186 28.93 -24.67 2.46
C LYS A 186 28.08 -23.42 2.66
N ILE A 187 27.29 -23.38 3.74
CA ILE A 187 26.29 -22.36 4.01
C ILE A 187 26.49 -21.86 5.44
N LEU A 188 26.54 -20.54 5.60
CA LEU A 188 26.38 -19.87 6.89
C LEU A 188 24.93 -19.38 7.00
N PRO A 189 24.07 -20.00 7.83
CA PRO A 189 22.65 -19.65 7.92
C PRO A 189 22.39 -18.23 8.46
N SER A 190 21.15 -17.77 8.28
CA SER A 190 20.67 -16.49 8.79
C SER A 190 20.98 -16.30 10.28
N GLN A 191 21.45 -15.10 10.64
CA GLN A 191 21.69 -14.66 12.02
C GLN A 191 22.64 -15.56 12.82
N THR A 192 23.50 -16.35 12.17
CA THR A 192 24.38 -17.33 12.86
C THR A 192 25.16 -16.72 14.03
N PHE A 193 25.72 -15.52 13.87
CA PHE A 193 26.47 -14.80 14.91
C PHE A 193 25.79 -13.49 15.34
N PHE A 194 24.48 -13.36 15.16
CA PHE A 194 23.73 -12.15 15.55
C PHE A 194 24.11 -11.70 16.97
N ARG A 195 24.58 -10.46 17.13
CA ARG A 195 24.97 -9.85 18.41
C ARG A 195 26.14 -10.56 19.13
N CYS A 196 27.03 -11.22 18.41
CA CYS A 196 28.33 -11.70 18.92
C CYS A 196 29.36 -10.55 18.97
N SER A 197 29.14 -9.59 19.87
CA SER A 197 29.89 -8.33 19.91
C SER A 197 31.39 -8.45 20.25
N ASN A 198 31.84 -9.56 20.85
CA ASN A 198 33.26 -9.83 21.14
C ASN A 198 33.97 -10.70 20.09
N LEU A 199 33.27 -11.15 19.04
CA LEU A 199 33.85 -11.95 17.96
C LEU A 199 34.59 -11.03 16.98
N LYS A 200 35.90 -10.91 17.13
CA LYS A 200 36.73 -9.92 16.39
C LYS A 200 37.16 -10.38 15.00
N GLU A 201 37.29 -11.68 14.81
CA GLU A 201 37.73 -12.30 13.57
C GLU A 201 36.99 -13.61 13.35
N ILE A 202 36.83 -14.01 12.09
CA ILE A 202 36.28 -15.31 11.73
C ILE A 202 36.95 -15.84 10.46
N GLU A 203 37.43 -17.07 10.53
CA GLU A 203 37.90 -17.80 9.37
C GLU A 203 36.73 -18.61 8.78
N LEU A 204 36.31 -18.25 7.56
CA LEU A 204 35.33 -19.03 6.82
C LEU A 204 36.02 -20.19 6.09
N PRO A 205 35.46 -21.42 6.14
CA PRO A 205 36.06 -22.57 5.49
C PRO A 205 36.07 -22.41 3.95
N ASN A 206 37.03 -23.05 3.28
CA ASN A 206 37.17 -22.94 1.81
C ASN A 206 35.96 -23.46 1.03
N SER A 207 35.18 -24.36 1.63
CA SER A 207 33.93 -24.88 1.08
C SER A 207 32.75 -23.90 1.17
N MET A 208 32.89 -22.80 1.92
CA MET A 208 31.81 -21.84 2.16
C MET A 208 31.48 -21.07 0.87
N ILE A 209 30.21 -21.13 0.47
CA ILE A 209 29.68 -20.52 -0.75
C ILE A 209 28.67 -19.43 -0.40
N TYR A 210 27.84 -19.61 0.62
CA TYR A 210 26.72 -18.70 0.92
C TYR A 210 26.77 -18.16 2.33
N ILE A 211 26.50 -16.85 2.49
CA ILE A 211 26.37 -16.19 3.78
C ILE A 211 24.96 -15.58 3.89
N GLY A 212 24.19 -16.10 4.85
CA GLY A 212 22.78 -15.76 5.03
C GLY A 212 22.53 -14.38 5.64
N PRO A 213 21.29 -13.87 5.57
CA PRO A 213 20.95 -12.55 6.06
C PRO A 213 21.30 -12.36 7.53
N ASN A 214 21.81 -11.17 7.88
CA ASN A 214 22.14 -10.79 9.25
C ASN A 214 23.14 -11.72 9.96
N SER A 215 23.90 -12.56 9.23
CA SER A 215 24.80 -13.56 9.83
C SER A 215 25.81 -12.94 10.80
N PHE A 216 26.25 -11.71 10.52
CA PHE A 216 27.20 -10.94 11.34
C PHE A 216 26.60 -9.62 11.86
N GLN A 217 25.27 -9.52 11.93
CA GLN A 217 24.64 -8.30 12.43
C GLN A 217 25.04 -8.06 13.89
N GLU A 218 25.43 -6.82 14.23
CA GLU A 218 25.95 -6.44 15.56
C GLU A 218 27.14 -7.30 16.03
N CYS A 219 27.97 -7.81 15.11
CA CYS A 219 29.21 -8.54 15.46
C CYS A 219 30.40 -7.62 15.70
N GLY A 220 31.35 -8.10 16.50
CA GLY A 220 32.63 -7.43 16.78
C GLY A 220 33.69 -7.50 15.67
N ILE A 221 33.34 -8.00 14.47
CA ILE A 221 34.31 -8.29 13.40
C ILE A 221 34.98 -6.99 12.94
N ILE A 222 36.31 -6.96 12.94
CA ILE A 222 37.08 -5.74 12.66
C ILE A 222 37.33 -5.54 11.17
N SER A 223 37.57 -6.61 10.42
CA SER A 223 37.84 -6.53 8.98
C SER A 223 37.34 -7.77 8.27
N PHE A 224 36.88 -7.61 7.02
CA PHE A 224 36.41 -8.73 6.22
C PHE A 224 36.78 -8.58 4.74
N MET A 225 37.20 -9.68 4.11
CA MET A 225 37.46 -9.75 2.66
C MET A 225 36.41 -10.61 1.98
N VAL A 226 35.63 -9.98 1.11
CA VAL A 226 34.65 -10.63 0.24
C VAL A 226 35.35 -11.08 -1.03
N THR A 227 35.20 -12.35 -1.39
CA THR A 227 35.85 -12.99 -2.56
C THR A 227 34.76 -13.51 -3.52
N PRO A 228 35.06 -13.79 -4.80
CA PRO A 228 34.01 -14.17 -5.78
C PRO A 228 33.28 -15.47 -5.45
N LYS A 229 33.83 -16.28 -4.53
CA LYS A 229 33.20 -17.54 -4.10
C LYS A 229 32.00 -17.33 -3.16
N TYR A 230 31.86 -16.16 -2.55
CA TYR A 230 30.79 -15.87 -1.60
C TYR A 230 29.58 -15.23 -2.31
N ILE A 231 28.43 -15.87 -2.16
CA ILE A 231 27.11 -15.29 -2.42
C ILE A 231 26.64 -14.65 -1.11
N LEU A 232 26.56 -13.32 -1.11
CA LEU A 232 26.14 -12.53 0.04
C LEU A 232 24.64 -12.25 0.00
N SER A 233 23.97 -12.43 1.13
CA SER A 233 22.60 -11.98 1.34
C SER A 233 22.53 -10.50 1.77
N PRO A 234 21.33 -9.90 1.77
CA PRO A 234 21.11 -8.60 2.41
C PRO A 234 21.52 -8.58 3.89
N SER A 235 21.95 -7.40 4.35
CA SER A 235 22.17 -7.10 5.78
C SER A 235 23.22 -7.97 6.51
N VAL A 236 24.11 -8.67 5.81
CA VAL A 236 25.07 -9.61 6.43
C VAL A 236 25.88 -8.97 7.56
N PHE A 237 26.36 -7.74 7.38
CA PHE A 237 27.17 -6.98 8.35
C PHE A 237 26.43 -5.77 8.93
N ASN A 238 25.09 -5.74 8.90
CA ASN A 238 24.32 -4.62 9.47
C ASN A 238 24.72 -4.35 10.93
N LEU A 239 24.94 -3.10 11.33
CA LEU A 239 25.37 -2.70 12.68
C LEU A 239 26.68 -3.35 13.16
N CYS A 240 27.51 -3.90 12.26
CA CYS A 240 28.75 -4.57 12.62
C CYS A 240 29.87 -3.57 12.99
N TYR A 241 30.84 -4.02 13.79
CA TYR A 241 31.96 -3.19 14.27
C TYR A 241 33.15 -3.19 13.29
N LEU A 242 32.86 -3.40 12.00
CA LEU A 242 33.85 -3.38 10.93
C LEU A 242 34.56 -2.03 10.90
N LYS A 243 35.89 -2.06 10.77
CA LYS A 243 36.74 -0.93 10.40
C LYS A 243 37.05 -0.88 8.92
N SER A 244 37.15 -2.03 8.27
CA SER A 244 37.47 -2.13 6.85
C SER A 244 36.79 -3.31 6.18
N ILE A 245 36.30 -3.11 4.96
CA ILE A 245 35.80 -4.20 4.10
C ILE A 245 36.38 -4.11 2.68
N GLU A 246 36.78 -5.25 2.13
CA GLU A 246 37.35 -5.35 0.78
C GLU A 246 36.51 -6.31 -0.08
N PHE A 247 36.20 -5.92 -1.31
CA PHE A 247 35.44 -6.69 -2.29
C PHE A 247 36.34 -7.05 -3.46
N VAL A 248 36.47 -8.35 -3.71
CA VAL A 248 37.18 -8.92 -4.85
C VAL A 248 36.23 -9.84 -5.62
N GLY A 249 36.05 -9.60 -6.92
CA GLY A 249 35.31 -10.45 -7.83
C GLY A 249 33.78 -10.43 -7.65
N GLN A 250 33.24 -9.47 -6.91
CA GLN A 250 31.80 -9.31 -6.71
C GLN A 250 31.19 -8.44 -7.80
N VAL A 251 30.03 -8.86 -8.34
CA VAL A 251 29.31 -8.10 -9.39
C VAL A 251 28.38 -7.06 -8.77
N TYR A 252 27.80 -7.36 -7.61
CA TYR A 252 26.88 -6.45 -6.92
C TYR A 252 27.15 -6.46 -5.41
N ILE A 253 26.83 -5.35 -4.75
CA ILE A 253 26.87 -5.20 -3.29
C ILE A 253 25.42 -5.19 -2.79
N PRO A 254 24.98 -6.19 -2.00
CA PRO A 254 23.59 -6.35 -1.58
C PRO A 254 23.03 -5.20 -0.75
N GLU A 255 21.70 -5.07 -0.76
CA GLU A 255 20.99 -4.09 0.07
C GLU A 255 21.33 -4.24 1.57
N TYR A 256 21.44 -3.11 2.26
CA TYR A 256 21.75 -3.03 3.69
C TYR A 256 23.04 -3.75 4.15
N LEU A 257 23.92 -4.19 3.24
CA LEU A 257 25.02 -5.10 3.56
C LEU A 257 25.83 -4.68 4.80
N CYS A 258 26.23 -3.41 4.85
CA CYS A 258 26.98 -2.76 5.94
C CYS A 258 26.21 -1.55 6.49
N TYR A 259 24.88 -1.59 6.51
CA TYR A 259 24.08 -0.49 7.07
C TYR A 259 24.44 -0.26 8.54
N ASN A 260 24.54 1.01 8.94
CA ASN A 260 24.76 1.44 10.31
C ASN A 260 26.04 0.89 10.97
N CYS A 261 27.09 0.63 10.18
CA CYS A 261 28.41 0.24 10.68
C CYS A 261 29.18 1.48 11.18
N HIS A 262 28.90 1.91 12.42
CA HIS A 262 29.48 3.11 13.04
C HIS A 262 31.00 3.17 13.11
N PHE A 263 31.69 2.04 12.96
CA PHE A 263 33.14 1.94 13.03
C PHE A 263 33.82 1.80 11.66
N LEU A 264 33.05 1.80 10.55
CA LEU A 264 33.59 1.52 9.23
C LEU A 264 34.35 2.74 8.70
N GLU A 265 35.67 2.63 8.57
CA GLU A 265 36.56 3.71 8.14
C GLU A 265 36.89 3.59 6.64
N THR A 266 37.00 2.37 6.11
CA THR A 266 37.51 2.11 4.76
C THR A 266 36.73 1.04 3.99
N ILE A 267 36.46 1.30 2.70
CA ILE A 267 35.88 0.35 1.74
C ILE A 267 36.80 0.25 0.53
N LYS A 268 37.10 -0.97 0.09
CA LYS A 268 37.86 -1.23 -1.15
C LYS A 268 37.08 -2.14 -2.08
N MET A 269 36.87 -1.72 -3.32
CA MET A 269 36.25 -2.53 -4.37
C MET A 269 37.26 -2.74 -5.49
N ASP A 270 37.39 -3.97 -5.98
CA ASP A 270 38.09 -4.25 -7.22
C ASP A 270 37.23 -3.87 -8.45
N ASN A 271 37.79 -4.07 -9.64
CA ASN A 271 37.16 -3.67 -10.89
C ASN A 271 36.10 -4.68 -11.37
N THR A 272 35.30 -5.30 -10.48
CA THR A 272 34.19 -6.17 -10.92
C THR A 272 32.82 -5.67 -10.47
N VAL A 273 32.74 -4.84 -9.43
CA VAL A 273 31.47 -4.37 -8.90
C VAL A 273 30.79 -3.44 -9.91
N GLN A 274 29.55 -3.75 -10.29
CA GLN A 274 28.72 -3.01 -11.23
C GLN A 274 27.55 -2.30 -10.54
N ILE A 275 27.06 -2.81 -9.41
CA ILE A 275 25.88 -2.27 -8.72
C ILE A 275 26.12 -2.18 -7.22
N ILE A 276 25.82 -1.03 -6.63
CA ILE A 276 25.68 -0.85 -5.17
C ILE A 276 24.20 -0.70 -4.87
N GLU A 277 23.63 -1.67 -4.17
CA GLU A 277 22.20 -1.70 -3.87
C GLU A 277 21.80 -0.76 -2.72
N GLN A 278 20.48 -0.63 -2.53
CA GLN A 278 19.85 0.27 -1.58
C GLN A 278 20.43 0.14 -0.16
N PHE A 279 20.73 1.27 0.50
CA PHE A 279 21.25 1.32 1.88
C PHE A 279 22.55 0.51 2.15
N ALA A 280 23.27 0.04 1.13
CA ALA A 280 24.42 -0.87 1.31
C ALA A 280 25.45 -0.39 2.35
N PHE A 281 25.71 0.92 2.41
CA PHE A 281 26.63 1.57 3.34
C PHE A 281 25.99 2.77 4.07
N GLY A 282 24.66 2.82 4.16
CA GLY A 282 23.97 3.91 4.87
C GLY A 282 24.32 3.94 6.35
N LEU A 283 24.32 5.13 6.96
CA LEU A 283 24.68 5.40 8.36
C LEU A 283 26.11 4.94 8.76
N CYS A 284 27.06 4.92 7.83
CA CYS A 284 28.48 4.66 8.14
C CYS A 284 29.21 5.97 8.47
N ASN A 285 28.91 6.58 9.62
CA ASN A 285 29.29 7.96 9.94
C ASN A 285 30.80 8.28 9.88
N ILE A 286 31.68 7.31 10.17
CA ILE A 286 33.14 7.53 10.16
C ILE A 286 33.83 7.07 8.87
N LEU A 287 33.06 6.63 7.87
CA LEU A 287 33.58 6.20 6.59
C LEU A 287 34.25 7.37 5.87
N SER A 288 35.56 7.27 5.66
CA SER A 288 36.37 8.36 5.11
C SER A 288 37.06 7.99 3.80
N THR A 289 37.37 6.71 3.59
CA THR A 289 38.08 6.25 2.39
C THR A 289 37.28 5.18 1.65
N ILE A 290 36.97 5.44 0.37
CA ILE A 290 36.28 4.50 -0.51
C ILE A 290 37.07 4.37 -1.81
N THR A 291 37.43 3.15 -2.19
CA THR A 291 37.92 2.83 -3.54
C THR A 291 36.79 2.18 -4.32
N LEU A 292 36.21 2.90 -5.29
CA LEU A 292 35.13 2.40 -6.15
C LEU A 292 35.68 1.55 -7.30
N SER A 293 34.85 0.61 -7.78
CA SER A 293 35.12 -0.19 -8.98
C SER A 293 35.12 0.67 -10.25
N THR A 294 36.08 0.46 -11.14
CA THR A 294 36.09 1.13 -12.46
C THR A 294 34.98 0.65 -13.42
N HIS A 295 34.22 -0.39 -13.05
CA HIS A 295 33.09 -0.92 -13.81
C HIS A 295 31.73 -0.66 -13.14
N LEU A 296 31.69 0.16 -12.08
CA LEU A 296 30.45 0.51 -11.39
C LEU A 296 29.49 1.24 -12.34
N GLU A 297 28.27 0.73 -12.51
CA GLU A 297 27.24 1.27 -13.39
C GLU A 297 26.07 1.92 -12.63
N ILE A 298 25.72 1.43 -11.43
CA ILE A 298 24.52 1.86 -10.69
C ILE A 298 24.82 2.07 -9.21
N ILE A 299 24.39 3.21 -8.67
CA ILE A 299 24.30 3.49 -7.23
C ILE A 299 22.84 3.73 -6.87
N GLN A 300 22.28 2.87 -6.01
CA GLN A 300 20.86 2.90 -5.63
C GLN A 300 20.55 3.83 -4.44
N MET A 301 19.25 3.97 -4.15
CA MET A 301 18.72 4.89 -3.15
C MET A 301 19.40 4.69 -1.78
N PHE A 302 19.80 5.79 -1.13
CA PHE A 302 20.43 5.80 0.21
C PHE A 302 21.72 4.96 0.36
N ALA A 303 22.39 4.57 -0.74
CA ALA A 303 23.57 3.69 -0.69
C ALA A 303 24.67 4.18 0.29
N PHE A 304 24.89 5.50 0.38
CA PHE A 304 25.87 6.15 1.25
C PHE A 304 25.23 7.20 2.17
N GLU A 305 23.96 7.02 2.56
CA GLU A 305 23.28 7.93 3.48
C GLU A 305 24.10 8.17 4.76
N ASN A 306 24.14 9.42 5.25
CA ASN A 306 24.81 9.89 6.46
C ASN A 306 26.25 9.35 6.66
N CYS A 307 27.01 9.15 5.58
CA CYS A 307 28.45 8.91 5.64
C CYS A 307 29.19 10.22 5.94
N THR A 308 28.98 10.77 7.13
CA THR A 308 29.33 12.16 7.46
C THR A 308 30.83 12.47 7.38
N SER A 309 31.72 11.48 7.52
CA SER A 309 33.18 11.67 7.43
C SER A 309 33.75 11.57 6.01
N LEU A 310 32.93 11.25 5.01
CA LEU A 310 33.37 11.11 3.63
C LEU A 310 33.64 12.49 3.05
N SER A 311 34.90 12.79 2.68
CA SER A 311 35.29 14.10 2.14
C SER A 311 35.52 14.13 0.63
N HIS A 312 35.93 13.00 0.05
CA HIS A 312 36.25 12.88 -1.36
C HIS A 312 35.83 11.51 -1.90
N LEU A 313 35.27 11.49 -3.12
CA LEU A 313 34.85 10.27 -3.79
C LEU A 313 35.00 10.43 -5.31
N GLU A 314 35.91 9.65 -5.91
CA GLU A 314 36.12 9.65 -7.35
C GLU A 314 35.08 8.77 -8.05
N MET A 315 34.24 9.36 -8.90
CA MET A 315 33.22 8.63 -9.65
C MET A 315 33.85 7.94 -10.88
N PRO A 316 33.56 6.65 -11.12
CA PRO A 316 34.06 5.94 -12.29
C PRO A 316 33.32 6.37 -13.57
N ASN A 317 34.04 6.39 -14.70
CA ASN A 317 33.47 6.75 -16.01
C ASN A 317 32.36 5.79 -16.49
N SER A 318 32.30 4.57 -15.94
CA SER A 318 31.29 3.57 -16.25
C SER A 318 29.92 3.84 -15.63
N LEU A 319 29.81 4.80 -14.70
CA LEU A 319 28.59 5.07 -13.95
C LEU A 319 27.48 5.56 -14.90
N LYS A 320 26.31 4.91 -14.84
CA LYS A 320 25.14 5.19 -15.69
C LYS A 320 23.96 5.74 -14.91
N ILE A 321 23.71 5.26 -13.69
CA ILE A 321 22.52 5.60 -12.90
C ILE A 321 22.90 5.93 -11.45
N VAL A 322 22.33 7.02 -10.94
CA VAL A 322 22.34 7.38 -9.51
C VAL A 322 20.90 7.65 -9.07
N GLU A 323 20.41 6.89 -8.10
CA GLU A 323 19.04 7.05 -7.59
C GLU A 323 18.96 8.12 -6.48
N GLY A 324 17.73 8.50 -6.12
CA GLY A 324 17.46 9.55 -5.12
C GLY A 324 18.14 9.30 -3.77
N PHE A 325 18.47 10.37 -3.04
CA PHE A 325 19.08 10.28 -1.70
C PHE A 325 20.37 9.43 -1.58
N ALA A 326 21.06 9.08 -2.66
CA ALA A 326 22.22 8.18 -2.60
C ALA A 326 23.35 8.67 -1.67
N PHE A 327 23.55 9.98 -1.55
CA PHE A 327 24.59 10.61 -0.70
C PHE A 327 24.00 11.55 0.36
N VAL A 328 22.71 11.45 0.68
CA VAL A 328 22.07 12.33 1.68
C VAL A 328 22.85 12.31 2.99
N GLY A 329 23.17 13.46 3.57
CA GLY A 329 23.90 13.56 4.84
C GLY A 329 25.41 13.29 4.78
N CYS A 330 26.02 13.24 3.59
CA CYS A 330 27.48 13.24 3.45
C CYS A 330 28.05 14.65 3.70
N GLU A 331 27.95 15.13 4.95
CA GLU A 331 28.18 16.54 5.32
C GLU A 331 29.58 17.07 4.98
N ASN A 332 30.61 16.23 5.01
CA ASN A 332 31.99 16.62 4.73
C ASN A 332 32.41 16.50 3.26
N LEU A 333 31.54 16.03 2.37
CA LEU A 333 31.89 15.77 0.98
C LEU A 333 32.16 17.09 0.24
N GLU A 334 33.38 17.26 -0.30
CA GLU A 334 33.83 18.53 -0.89
C GLU A 334 33.70 18.55 -2.43
N GLU A 335 33.91 17.39 -3.07
CA GLU A 335 33.97 17.24 -4.51
C GLU A 335 33.24 15.98 -5.00
N LEU A 336 32.43 16.13 -6.06
CA LEU A 336 31.81 15.03 -6.82
C LEU A 336 31.74 15.38 -8.31
N LEU A 337 32.36 14.56 -9.16
CA LEU A 337 32.41 14.81 -10.61
C LEU A 337 31.73 13.68 -11.40
N PHE A 338 30.55 13.94 -11.96
CA PHE A 338 29.84 13.00 -12.84
C PHE A 338 30.12 13.30 -14.32
N THR A 339 30.01 12.28 -15.18
CA THR A 339 29.99 12.44 -16.64
C THR A 339 28.61 12.92 -17.12
N GLU A 340 28.51 13.45 -18.34
CA GLU A 340 27.23 13.96 -18.88
C GLU A 340 26.21 12.86 -19.22
N GLU A 341 26.63 11.59 -19.23
CA GLU A 341 25.79 10.44 -19.58
C GLU A 341 25.04 9.85 -18.38
N VAL A 342 25.43 10.21 -17.15
CA VAL A 342 24.80 9.72 -15.91
C VAL A 342 23.35 10.16 -15.84
N LYS A 343 22.45 9.25 -15.47
CA LYS A 343 21.02 9.52 -15.25
C LYS A 343 20.69 9.55 -13.76
N PHE A 344 20.03 10.61 -13.33
CA PHE A 344 19.48 10.75 -11.99
C PHE A 344 17.98 10.42 -12.01
N THR A 345 17.56 9.42 -11.25
CA THR A 345 16.19 8.85 -11.31
C THR A 345 15.31 9.20 -10.09
N GLY A 346 15.81 10.03 -9.17
CA GLY A 346 15.07 10.56 -8.01
C GLY A 346 15.62 11.92 -7.55
N CYS A 347 15.04 12.49 -6.50
CA CYS A 347 15.51 13.75 -5.90
C CYS A 347 16.34 13.53 -4.62
N GLY A 348 17.01 14.58 -4.16
CA GLY A 348 17.62 14.63 -2.81
C GLY A 348 18.94 13.90 -2.65
N VAL A 349 19.60 13.60 -3.77
CA VAL A 349 20.86 12.85 -3.84
C VAL A 349 21.95 13.47 -2.94
N PHE A 350 22.00 14.78 -2.87
CA PHE A 350 22.99 15.60 -2.17
C PHE A 350 22.39 16.37 -0.98
N ASN A 351 21.20 15.99 -0.50
CA ASN A 351 20.62 16.62 0.70
C ASN A 351 21.64 16.62 1.83
N ARG A 352 21.78 17.74 2.53
CA ARG A 352 22.73 17.90 3.66
C ARG A 352 24.21 17.64 3.32
N CYS A 353 24.62 17.69 2.05
CA CYS A 353 26.03 17.67 1.64
C CYS A 353 26.65 19.08 1.72
N ASN A 354 26.70 19.64 2.91
CA ASN A 354 26.89 21.07 3.14
C ASN A 354 28.25 21.63 2.67
N LYS A 355 29.29 20.80 2.54
CA LYS A 355 30.63 21.21 2.06
C LYS A 355 30.86 21.04 0.57
N LEU A 356 29.86 20.56 -0.19
CA LEU A 356 30.03 20.22 -1.60
C LEU A 356 30.23 21.49 -2.44
N SER A 357 31.48 21.78 -2.78
CA SER A 357 31.92 23.02 -3.43
C SER A 357 32.39 22.84 -4.86
N LYS A 358 32.65 21.59 -5.27
CA LYS A 358 33.04 21.24 -6.64
C LYS A 358 32.19 20.08 -7.15
N LEU A 359 31.17 20.41 -7.93
CA LEU A 359 30.17 19.48 -8.44
C LEU A 359 30.09 19.55 -9.96
N LYS A 360 30.13 18.41 -10.64
CA LYS A 360 29.86 18.30 -12.08
C LYS A 360 28.69 17.37 -12.31
N LEU A 361 27.63 17.86 -12.96
CA LEU A 361 26.37 17.16 -13.24
C LEU A 361 25.98 17.23 -14.72
N PRO A 362 25.22 16.22 -15.22
CA PRO A 362 24.50 16.29 -16.48
C PRO A 362 23.56 17.50 -16.53
N ASN A 363 23.68 18.32 -17.57
CA ASN A 363 22.93 19.57 -17.70
C ASN A 363 22.71 19.95 -19.17
N PHE A 364 21.74 20.83 -19.42
CA PHE A 364 21.57 21.51 -20.70
C PHE A 364 21.70 23.02 -20.51
N ASN A 365 22.79 23.62 -20.99
CA ASN A 365 23.11 25.04 -20.79
C ASN A 365 23.05 25.47 -19.30
N LYS A 366 23.70 24.71 -18.41
CA LYS A 366 23.69 24.89 -16.95
C LYS A 366 22.33 24.66 -16.26
N LYS A 367 21.28 24.29 -17.00
CA LYS A 367 20.00 23.86 -16.42
C LYS A 367 20.01 22.38 -16.14
N LEU A 368 19.64 22.00 -14.91
CA LEU A 368 19.59 20.60 -14.49
C LEU A 368 18.41 19.88 -15.16
N LEU A 369 18.64 18.63 -15.57
CA LEU A 369 17.66 17.79 -16.29
C LEU A 369 16.89 16.84 -15.35
N PHE A 370 17.03 17.01 -14.03
CA PHE A 370 16.43 16.16 -13.01
C PHE A 370 15.94 16.99 -11.82
N GLN A 371 15.06 16.40 -11.00
CA GLN A 371 14.50 17.04 -9.80
C GLN A 371 15.57 17.11 -8.71
N ILE A 372 15.79 18.30 -8.14
CA ILE A 372 16.63 18.47 -6.92
C ILE A 372 15.73 18.46 -5.67
N THR A 373 16.15 18.87 -4.47
CA THR A 373 15.33 19.29 -3.30
C THR A 373 15.51 20.78 -2.98
N ASN A 374 14.67 21.34 -2.10
CA ASN A 374 14.94 22.67 -1.53
C ASN A 374 16.31 22.74 -0.82
N GLU A 375 16.73 21.66 -0.17
CA GLU A 375 18.04 21.58 0.51
C GLU A 375 19.21 21.57 -0.49
N GLU A 376 19.02 21.06 -1.71
CA GLU A 376 20.06 21.01 -2.75
C GLU A 376 20.23 22.32 -3.53
N LYS A 377 19.25 23.23 -3.49
CA LYS A 377 19.26 24.48 -4.29
C LYS A 377 20.54 25.30 -4.09
N GLU A 378 20.98 25.45 -2.84
CA GLU A 378 22.20 26.22 -2.53
C GLU A 378 23.44 25.55 -3.09
N ILE A 379 23.53 24.22 -2.96
CA ILE A 379 24.64 23.42 -3.51
C ILE A 379 24.71 23.59 -5.04
N MET A 380 23.57 23.47 -5.74
CA MET A 380 23.52 23.63 -7.19
C MET A 380 23.95 25.02 -7.64
N LYS A 381 23.44 26.06 -6.95
CA LYS A 381 23.77 27.46 -7.23
C LYS A 381 25.25 27.76 -7.04
N ASN A 382 25.85 27.28 -5.95
CA ASN A 382 27.28 27.47 -5.66
C ASN A 382 28.18 26.83 -6.73
N ASN A 383 27.68 25.80 -7.42
CA ASN A 383 28.37 25.09 -8.48
C ASN A 383 27.99 25.57 -9.90
N GLY A 384 27.25 26.68 -10.01
CA GLY A 384 26.92 27.30 -11.30
C GLY A 384 25.82 26.58 -12.08
N TYR A 385 25.00 25.78 -11.42
CA TYR A 385 23.80 25.17 -11.98
C TYR A 385 22.56 25.97 -11.63
N GLU A 386 21.64 26.08 -12.58
CA GLU A 386 20.30 26.62 -12.36
C GLU A 386 19.30 25.46 -12.26
N PRO A 387 18.57 25.34 -11.15
CA PRO A 387 17.47 24.38 -11.05
C PRO A 387 16.43 24.65 -12.13
N MET A 388 15.92 23.58 -12.77
CA MET A 388 14.60 23.66 -13.37
C MET A 388 13.54 23.60 -12.27
N ASP A 389 12.43 24.26 -12.52
CA ASP A 389 11.43 24.80 -11.61
C ASP A 389 10.48 23.74 -11.10
N VAL A 390 10.95 22.80 -10.32
CA VAL A 390 10.05 21.79 -9.77
C VAL A 390 10.36 21.64 -8.30
N PHE A 391 9.39 22.01 -7.44
CA PHE A 391 9.32 21.50 -6.08
C PHE A 391 7.90 21.18 -5.62
N TYR A 392 7.72 19.93 -5.20
CA TYR A 392 6.61 19.42 -4.40
C TYR A 392 7.05 19.30 -2.93
N GLU A 393 6.10 19.52 -2.02
CA GLU A 393 6.21 19.17 -0.60
C GLU A 393 6.15 17.65 -0.44
N ILE A 394 7.07 17.07 0.35
CA ILE A 394 6.92 15.70 0.85
C ILE A 394 5.98 15.79 2.06
N GLU A 395 4.76 15.24 1.93
CA GLU A 395 3.90 14.98 3.08
C GLU A 395 4.49 13.82 3.89
N ASP A 396 4.78 14.06 5.17
CA ASP A 396 5.08 13.00 6.14
C ASP A 396 3.86 12.05 6.23
N TYR A 397 4.01 10.84 5.69
CA TYR A 397 3.02 9.77 5.78
C TYR A 397 3.14 9.12 7.18
N TYR A 398 2.24 9.48 8.11
CA TYR A 398 2.05 8.72 9.35
C TYR A 398 1.08 7.55 9.10
N ASP A 399 1.58 6.33 9.27
CA ASP A 399 0.77 5.10 9.35
C ASP A 399 -0.04 5.11 10.65
N GLU A 400 -1.37 5.30 10.56
CA GLU A 400 -2.32 4.89 11.60
C GLU A 400 -2.84 3.49 11.25
N ASP A 401 -2.07 2.44 11.54
CA ASP A 401 -2.58 1.07 11.73
C ASP A 401 -1.44 0.13 12.22
N SER A 402 -1.18 0.14 13.54
CA SER A 402 -0.63 -1.03 14.22
C SER A 402 -1.24 -1.15 15.62
N ASP A 403 -2.27 -1.98 15.72
CA ASP A 403 -2.70 -2.60 16.97
C ASP A 403 -1.53 -3.39 17.55
N ASP A 404 -0.94 -2.92 18.64
CA ASP A 404 -0.22 -3.78 19.59
C ASP A 404 -0.30 -3.18 21.00
N SER A 405 -1.40 -3.52 21.68
CA SER A 405 -1.51 -3.36 23.13
C SER A 405 -0.71 -4.47 23.79
N ASN A 406 0.53 -4.17 24.18
CA ASN A 406 1.25 -4.67 25.37
C ASN A 406 2.78 -4.58 25.17
N ASN A 407 3.40 -3.48 25.61
CA ASN A 407 4.74 -3.48 26.21
C ASN A 407 5.09 -2.07 26.73
N GLU A 408 4.73 -1.80 27.99
CA GLU A 408 5.36 -0.74 28.77
C GLU A 408 6.77 -1.20 29.15
N ASN A 409 7.77 -0.79 28.36
CA ASN A 409 9.16 -0.48 28.76
C ASN A 409 10.04 -0.43 27.50
N ILE A 410 10.25 0.77 26.97
CA ILE A 410 11.47 1.30 26.30
C ILE A 410 11.04 2.68 25.75
N LYS A 411 11.19 3.72 26.57
CA LYS A 411 11.24 5.12 26.13
C LYS A 411 12.71 5.52 26.18
N THR A 412 13.42 5.39 25.06
CA THR A 412 14.60 6.18 24.66
C THR A 412 15.05 5.71 23.28
N ASN A 413 15.13 6.65 22.33
CA ASN A 413 15.67 6.54 20.96
C ASN A 413 14.89 5.68 19.96
N ARG A 414 13.90 6.28 19.29
CA ARG A 414 13.38 5.84 17.98
C ARG A 414 13.16 7.06 17.07
N ASN A 415 14.15 7.35 16.24
CA ASN A 415 13.98 8.07 14.97
C ASN A 415 14.09 7.00 13.87
N GLU A 416 13.02 6.24 13.66
CA GLU A 416 12.91 5.30 12.54
C GLU A 416 12.03 5.97 11.47
N ILE A 417 12.65 6.35 10.36
CA ILE A 417 11.97 6.82 9.15
C ILE A 417 11.36 5.57 8.49
N ASN A 418 10.04 5.47 8.50
CA ASN A 418 9.32 4.34 7.93
C ASN A 418 9.21 4.48 6.40
N THR A 419 9.54 3.38 5.73
CA THR A 419 9.70 3.24 4.28
C THR A 419 8.37 2.91 3.57
N ARG A 420 8.01 3.59 2.46
CA ARG A 420 7.56 2.99 1.17
C ARG A 420 7.08 3.99 0.09
N SER A 421 7.62 3.77 -1.12
CA SER A 421 7.03 4.05 -2.45
C SER A 421 6.83 5.51 -2.90
N CYS A 422 7.90 6.17 -3.34
CA CYS A 422 7.81 7.26 -4.33
C CYS A 422 8.40 6.78 -5.67
N CYS A 423 7.55 6.23 -6.53
CA CYS A 423 7.88 5.94 -7.94
C CYS A 423 6.94 6.76 -8.83
N ASP A 424 7.49 7.32 -9.91
CA ASP A 424 6.85 8.03 -11.05
C ASP A 424 6.80 9.56 -11.00
N TYR A 425 7.88 10.25 -11.43
CA TYR A 425 7.74 11.55 -12.14
C TYR A 425 8.84 11.78 -13.19
N ASN A 426 8.42 11.82 -14.46
CA ASN A 426 9.16 12.37 -15.61
C ASN A 426 8.37 13.60 -16.12
N GLU A 427 8.73 14.85 -15.78
CA GLU A 427 8.35 16.10 -16.50
C GLU A 427 9.06 17.36 -15.89
N LEU A 428 9.23 18.44 -16.69
CA LEU A 428 10.20 19.56 -16.57
C LEU A 428 9.50 20.95 -16.41
N SER A 429 9.96 21.89 -15.57
CA SER A 429 9.46 23.32 -15.45
C SER A 429 10.60 24.39 -15.28
N MET A 430 10.44 25.74 -15.40
CA MET A 430 11.53 26.80 -15.43
C MET A 430 11.54 28.05 -14.42
N TYR A 431 12.51 28.19 -13.43
CA TYR A 431 12.53 29.12 -12.24
C TYR A 431 13.76 30.05 -12.34
N ASN A 432 13.57 31.39 -12.23
CA ASN A 432 14.57 32.43 -11.83
C ASN A 432 14.06 33.88 -12.11
N ILE A 433 12.99 34.35 -11.45
CA ILE A 433 12.54 35.77 -11.51
C ILE A 433 13.04 36.59 -10.29
N GLU A 434 13.65 35.94 -9.31
CA GLU A 434 13.93 36.45 -7.95
C GLU A 434 15.13 37.41 -7.80
N LYS A 435 15.60 38.06 -8.88
CA LYS A 435 16.63 39.12 -8.80
C LYS A 435 16.11 40.51 -9.16
N CYS A 436 14.80 40.70 -9.26
CA CYS A 436 14.18 41.98 -9.62
C CYS A 436 13.68 42.74 -8.38
N ASN A 437 14.40 43.79 -7.95
CA ASN A 437 13.92 44.74 -6.94
C ASN A 437 12.80 45.66 -7.47
N VAL A 438 12.81 45.88 -8.79
CA VAL A 438 11.76 46.57 -9.54
C VAL A 438 11.28 45.60 -10.61
N LEU A 439 10.02 45.18 -10.51
CA LEU A 439 9.39 44.37 -11.53
C LEU A 439 8.68 45.31 -12.53
N ASP A 440 9.38 45.68 -13.60
CA ASP A 440 8.84 46.52 -14.68
C ASP A 440 8.16 45.64 -15.74
N CYS A 441 6.83 45.54 -15.64
CA CYS A 441 5.99 44.74 -16.52
C CYS A 441 5.38 45.56 -17.68
N LYS A 442 5.84 46.79 -17.95
CA LYS A 442 5.20 47.74 -18.89
C LYS A 442 5.02 47.24 -20.33
N GLU A 443 5.79 46.24 -20.76
CA GLU A 443 5.68 45.65 -22.11
C GLU A 443 4.93 44.30 -22.15
N ILE A 444 4.37 43.83 -21.03
CA ILE A 444 3.70 42.53 -20.96
C ILE A 444 2.22 42.65 -21.31
N GLU A 445 1.75 41.85 -22.27
CA GLU A 445 0.34 41.87 -22.74
C GLU A 445 -0.61 41.00 -21.89
N ARG A 446 -0.12 40.04 -21.09
CA ARG A 446 -0.95 39.12 -20.26
C ARG A 446 -0.17 38.42 -19.12
N VAL A 447 -0.81 38.16 -17.97
CA VAL A 447 -0.21 37.48 -16.78
C VAL A 447 -1.11 36.32 -16.27
N THR A 448 -0.58 35.12 -15.98
CA THR A 448 -1.36 33.95 -15.45
C THR A 448 -0.64 33.11 -14.36
N GLY A 449 -1.41 32.23 -13.69
CA GLY A 449 -1.32 31.89 -12.26
C GLY A 449 -0.16 31.03 -11.73
N ARG A 450 0.60 31.68 -10.83
CA ARG A 450 1.48 31.27 -9.70
C ARG A 450 2.66 32.24 -9.53
N MET A 451 2.74 33.28 -10.39
CA MET A 451 3.82 34.28 -10.47
C MET A 451 4.13 35.05 -9.17
N PHE A 452 3.20 35.13 -8.21
CA PHE A 452 3.34 35.99 -7.01
C PHE A 452 3.18 35.25 -5.67
N TYR A 453 2.98 33.92 -5.68
CA TYR A 453 2.57 33.18 -4.48
C TYR A 453 3.70 32.95 -3.45
N LEU A 454 4.97 33.15 -3.83
CA LEU A 454 6.13 32.75 -3.01
C LEU A 454 7.04 33.90 -2.56
N HIS A 455 6.69 35.17 -2.82
CA HIS A 455 7.63 36.30 -2.68
C HIS A 455 7.09 37.44 -1.81
N GLU A 456 6.58 37.11 -0.61
CA GLU A 456 5.84 38.03 0.27
C GLU A 456 6.66 39.19 0.90
N ASN A 457 8.00 39.22 0.78
CA ASN A 457 8.84 40.12 1.59
C ASN A 457 9.94 40.95 0.88
N GLU A 458 10.16 40.85 -0.45
CA GLU A 458 11.33 41.50 -1.10
C GLU A 458 11.05 42.50 -2.25
N LEU A 459 9.79 42.70 -2.68
CA LEU A 459 9.45 43.64 -3.76
C LEU A 459 9.18 45.06 -3.21
N GLU A 460 9.93 46.07 -3.66
CA GLU A 460 9.76 47.48 -3.24
C GLU A 460 8.71 48.24 -4.09
N THR A 461 8.63 47.98 -5.40
CA THR A 461 7.71 48.69 -6.31
C THR A 461 7.34 47.82 -7.52
N ILE A 462 6.06 47.85 -7.92
CA ILE A 462 5.52 47.13 -9.08
C ILE A 462 4.95 48.13 -10.07
N PHE A 463 5.44 48.15 -11.33
CA PHE A 463 4.88 48.98 -12.39
C PHE A 463 4.09 48.13 -13.39
N LEU A 464 2.79 48.43 -13.52
CA LEU A 464 1.89 47.77 -14.46
C LEU A 464 1.62 48.68 -15.67
N PRO A 465 1.56 48.14 -16.90
CA PRO A 465 1.16 48.92 -18.07
C PRO A 465 -0.25 49.49 -17.93
N SER A 466 -0.44 50.73 -18.39
CA SER A 466 -1.76 51.36 -18.49
C SER A 466 -2.70 50.68 -19.51
N THR A 467 -2.19 49.69 -20.25
CA THR A 467 -2.89 48.94 -21.30
C THR A 467 -3.45 47.58 -20.82
N ILE A 468 -3.26 47.18 -19.55
CA ILE A 468 -3.81 45.92 -19.04
C ILE A 468 -5.34 45.98 -19.00
N VAL A 469 -5.99 45.05 -19.71
CA VAL A 469 -7.46 44.95 -19.81
C VAL A 469 -8.02 43.86 -18.86
N ASP A 470 -7.20 42.90 -18.40
CA ASP A 470 -7.66 41.75 -17.58
C ASP A 470 -6.56 41.27 -16.60
N PHE A 471 -6.80 41.39 -15.29
CA PHE A 471 -5.83 41.09 -14.22
C PHE A 471 -6.39 40.07 -13.20
N ASP A 472 -5.85 38.84 -13.18
CA ASP A 472 -6.31 37.73 -12.31
C ASP A 472 -5.48 37.67 -11.00
N LEU A 473 -6.09 38.13 -9.91
CA LEU A 473 -5.43 38.37 -8.61
C LEU A 473 -5.39 37.14 -7.68
N LYS A 474 -5.57 35.92 -8.18
CA LYS A 474 -5.75 34.72 -7.35
C LYS A 474 -4.60 34.42 -6.35
N PHE A 475 -3.44 35.05 -6.48
CA PHE A 475 -2.24 34.75 -5.68
C PHE A 475 -1.42 35.99 -5.26
N VAL A 476 -2.04 37.17 -5.13
CA VAL A 476 -1.36 38.38 -4.61
C VAL A 476 -1.76 38.61 -3.14
N CYS A 477 -0.87 38.26 -2.20
CA CYS A 477 -0.95 38.66 -0.79
C CYS A 477 0.01 39.83 -0.56
N ASN A 478 -0.50 41.03 -0.21
CA ASN A 478 0.34 42.16 0.20
C ASN A 478 0.12 42.46 1.70
N THR A 479 1.02 41.92 2.52
CA THR A 479 1.01 42.07 3.98
C THR A 479 1.99 43.15 4.48
N THR A 480 2.75 43.79 3.59
CA THR A 480 3.77 44.80 3.95
C THR A 480 3.40 46.20 3.45
N LYS A 481 4.08 47.23 3.98
CA LYS A 481 3.75 48.67 3.83
C LYS A 481 3.97 49.25 2.42
N THR A 482 4.13 48.42 1.39
CA THR A 482 4.48 48.85 0.02
C THR A 482 3.26 49.43 -0.71
N PRO A 483 3.34 50.69 -1.20
CA PRO A 483 2.25 51.32 -1.94
C PRO A 483 1.90 50.54 -3.22
N PHE A 484 0.61 50.29 -3.43
CA PHE A 484 0.08 49.59 -4.60
C PHE A 484 -1.06 50.42 -5.21
N GLU A 485 -0.86 50.96 -6.42
CA GLU A 485 -1.86 51.77 -7.15
C GLU A 485 -2.34 51.03 -8.40
N LEU A 486 -3.66 51.00 -8.60
CA LEU A 486 -4.32 50.35 -9.75
C LEU A 486 -4.71 51.41 -10.80
N PRO A 487 -4.49 51.15 -12.11
CA PRO A 487 -4.89 52.09 -13.17
C PRO A 487 -6.42 52.27 -13.24
N GLU A 488 -6.89 53.49 -13.52
CA GLU A 488 -8.33 53.84 -13.57
C GLU A 488 -9.16 52.99 -14.57
N ASN A 489 -8.50 52.42 -15.58
CA ASN A 489 -9.14 51.69 -16.68
C ASN A 489 -9.10 50.16 -16.54
N CYS A 490 -8.61 49.62 -15.40
CA CYS A 490 -8.44 48.17 -15.23
C CYS A 490 -9.76 47.46 -14.86
N SER A 491 -10.05 46.33 -15.53
CA SER A 491 -11.08 45.36 -15.10
C SER A 491 -10.49 44.44 -14.03
N ILE A 492 -11.04 44.44 -12.80
CA ILE A 492 -10.48 43.65 -11.70
C ILE A 492 -11.36 42.43 -11.42
N TYR A 493 -10.77 41.24 -11.48
CA TYR A 493 -11.41 39.97 -11.13
C TYR A 493 -10.74 39.37 -9.90
N PHE A 494 -11.27 39.60 -8.70
CA PHE A 494 -10.69 38.98 -7.49
C PHE A 494 -11.20 37.52 -7.37
N LYS A 495 -10.32 36.53 -7.18
CA LYS A 495 -10.73 35.14 -6.94
C LYS A 495 -10.17 34.64 -5.61
N GLU A 496 -11.11 34.29 -4.73
CA GLU A 496 -11.09 33.67 -3.38
C GLU A 496 -10.06 34.03 -2.27
N ASP A 497 -8.86 34.57 -2.51
CA ASP A 497 -7.88 34.76 -1.42
C ASP A 497 -7.07 36.09 -1.48
N PHE A 498 -7.76 37.24 -1.58
CA PHE A 498 -7.13 38.57 -1.59
C PHE A 498 -7.25 39.28 -0.22
N MET A 499 -6.12 39.64 0.41
CA MET A 499 -6.05 40.32 1.73
C MET A 499 -5.27 41.64 1.63
N PHE A 500 -5.83 42.74 2.16
CA PHE A 500 -5.18 44.06 2.16
C PHE A 500 -4.62 44.42 3.54
N GLY A 501 -3.30 44.53 3.68
CA GLY A 501 -2.63 44.97 4.91
C GLY A 501 -2.46 46.49 5.01
N ALA A 502 -3.10 47.12 6.01
CA ALA A 502 -2.70 48.37 6.69
C ALA A 502 -2.50 49.70 5.89
N SER A 503 -3.12 49.92 4.73
CA SER A 503 -3.22 51.28 4.13
C SER A 503 -4.39 52.09 4.73
N LYS A 504 -4.16 53.35 5.12
CA LYS A 504 -5.20 54.26 5.66
C LYS A 504 -6.14 54.83 4.58
N LYS A 505 -5.92 54.57 3.30
CA LYS A 505 -6.75 55.12 2.22
C LYS A 505 -6.74 54.19 1.01
N PHE A 506 -7.83 53.44 0.84
CA PHE A 506 -8.08 52.59 -0.32
C PHE A 506 -9.32 53.11 -1.04
N VAL A 507 -9.19 53.46 -2.32
CA VAL A 507 -10.31 53.95 -3.16
C VAL A 507 -10.62 52.87 -4.18
N VAL A 508 -11.83 52.32 -4.12
CA VAL A 508 -12.32 51.32 -5.07
C VAL A 508 -12.74 52.05 -6.36
N PRO A 509 -12.20 51.69 -7.55
CA PRO A 509 -12.59 52.33 -8.81
C PRO A 509 -14.09 52.18 -9.11
N SER A 510 -14.68 53.17 -9.78
CA SER A 510 -16.11 53.20 -10.14
C SER A 510 -16.53 52.11 -11.14
N THR A 511 -15.57 51.40 -11.72
CA THR A 511 -15.75 50.24 -12.61
C THR A 511 -16.01 48.94 -11.85
N VAL A 512 -15.83 48.91 -10.52
CA VAL A 512 -16.04 47.70 -9.71
C VAL A 512 -17.52 47.48 -9.46
N THR A 513 -18.00 46.31 -9.89
CA THR A 513 -19.40 45.86 -9.77
C THR A 513 -19.59 44.76 -8.72
N ARG A 514 -18.52 44.21 -8.13
CA ARG A 514 -18.59 43.19 -7.07
C ARG A 514 -17.44 43.31 -6.07
N ILE A 515 -17.72 43.22 -4.78
CA ILE A 515 -16.76 42.99 -3.71
C ILE A 515 -16.65 41.48 -3.47
N ASN A 516 -15.45 40.93 -3.57
CA ASN A 516 -15.22 39.50 -3.57
C ASN A 516 -14.85 38.95 -2.18
N LYS A 517 -14.75 37.62 -2.09
CA LYS A 517 -14.62 36.91 -0.82
C LYS A 517 -13.31 37.30 -0.12
N ASN A 518 -13.38 37.51 1.21
CA ASN A 518 -12.27 37.96 2.08
C ASN A 518 -11.68 39.38 1.79
N ALA A 519 -12.23 40.15 0.85
CA ALA A 519 -11.56 41.34 0.29
C ALA A 519 -11.05 42.40 1.31
N PHE A 520 -11.75 42.59 2.42
CA PHE A 520 -11.44 43.55 3.49
C PHE A 520 -11.38 42.89 4.87
N LYS A 521 -11.04 41.61 4.94
CA LYS A 521 -10.86 40.86 6.19
C LYS A 521 -9.67 41.40 7.00
N ILE A 522 -9.84 41.61 8.31
CA ILE A 522 -8.81 42.13 9.24
C ILE A 522 -8.29 43.52 8.82
N ASN A 523 -9.21 44.47 8.62
CA ASN A 523 -8.85 45.85 8.28
C ASN A 523 -8.83 46.79 9.50
N ASN A 524 -8.21 47.96 9.34
CA ASN A 524 -8.09 49.01 10.37
C ASN A 524 -9.01 50.23 10.12
N MET A 525 -10.08 50.06 9.35
CA MET A 525 -11.01 51.15 9.00
C MET A 525 -12.10 51.33 10.07
N THR A 526 -12.53 52.57 10.34
CA THR A 526 -13.59 52.86 11.33
C THR A 526 -14.98 53.03 10.72
N LYS A 527 -15.03 53.44 9.45
CA LYS A 527 -16.25 53.60 8.65
C LYS A 527 -15.96 53.16 7.22
N PHE A 528 -16.90 52.46 6.59
CA PHE A 528 -16.80 52.07 5.19
C PHE A 528 -18.14 52.28 4.48
N GLU A 529 -18.11 52.97 3.34
CA GLU A 529 -19.26 53.19 2.47
C GLU A 529 -19.03 52.41 1.17
N VAL A 530 -19.90 51.44 0.91
CA VAL A 530 -19.79 50.63 -0.31
C VAL A 530 -20.14 51.50 -1.53
N PRO A 531 -19.32 51.52 -2.60
CA PRO A 531 -19.58 52.34 -3.78
C PRO A 531 -20.90 51.97 -4.48
N LYS A 532 -21.58 52.97 -5.05
CA LYS A 532 -22.89 52.83 -5.73
C LYS A 532 -22.82 52.03 -7.04
N SER A 533 -21.63 51.71 -7.53
CA SER A 533 -21.41 50.84 -8.69
C SER A 533 -21.45 49.34 -8.32
N VAL A 534 -21.33 49.00 -7.04
CA VAL A 534 -21.26 47.61 -6.57
C VAL A 534 -22.66 47.00 -6.55
N LEU A 535 -22.78 45.84 -7.20
CA LEU A 535 -23.97 45.02 -7.32
C LEU A 535 -23.95 43.81 -6.37
N GLU A 536 -22.77 43.32 -5.98
CA GLU A 536 -22.65 42.14 -5.11
C GLU A 536 -21.50 42.27 -4.10
N ILE A 537 -21.68 41.76 -2.88
CA ILE A 537 -20.67 41.59 -1.83
C ILE A 537 -20.55 40.10 -1.53
N SER A 538 -19.35 39.55 -1.47
CA SER A 538 -19.14 38.10 -1.31
C SER A 538 -18.69 37.73 0.11
N ASP A 539 -18.49 36.45 0.36
CA ASP A 539 -18.31 35.87 1.68
C ASP A 539 -17.11 36.46 2.45
N ASN A 540 -17.19 36.57 3.78
CA ASN A 540 -16.08 37.06 4.63
C ASN A 540 -15.56 38.47 4.31
N ALA A 541 -16.23 39.24 3.44
CA ALA A 541 -15.71 40.47 2.87
C ALA A 541 -15.14 41.47 3.88
N PHE A 542 -15.74 41.67 5.06
CA PHE A 542 -15.26 42.57 6.12
C PHE A 542 -14.97 41.86 7.45
N SER A 543 -14.86 40.53 7.45
CA SER A 543 -14.69 39.76 8.71
C SER A 543 -13.47 40.20 9.53
N SER A 544 -13.58 40.16 10.85
CA SER A 544 -12.53 40.46 11.85
C SER A 544 -12.00 41.89 11.76
N SER A 545 -12.82 42.84 11.28
CA SER A 545 -12.49 44.26 11.27
C SER A 545 -12.76 44.87 12.65
N PHE A 546 -11.80 44.72 13.56
CA PHE A 546 -11.95 45.04 15.00
C PHE A 546 -12.17 46.53 15.32
N ASN A 547 -12.03 47.43 14.34
CA ASN A 547 -12.19 48.88 14.52
C ASN A 547 -13.41 49.47 13.80
N LEU A 548 -14.15 48.67 13.02
CA LEU A 548 -15.28 49.12 12.21
C LEU A 548 -16.51 49.40 13.09
N LYS A 549 -17.04 50.62 13.04
CA LYS A 549 -18.18 51.07 13.87
C LYS A 549 -19.47 51.29 13.07
N GLU A 550 -19.33 51.71 11.82
CA GLU A 550 -20.45 51.98 10.90
C GLU A 550 -20.14 51.43 9.50
N LEU A 551 -21.11 50.71 8.94
CA LEU A 551 -21.08 50.16 7.58
C LEU A 551 -22.37 50.54 6.85
N VAL A 552 -22.24 51.13 5.67
CA VAL A 552 -23.38 51.58 4.84
C VAL A 552 -23.39 50.83 3.52
N ILE A 553 -24.51 50.16 3.24
CA ILE A 553 -24.73 49.38 2.01
C ILE A 553 -25.69 50.14 1.09
N PRO A 554 -25.29 50.50 -0.15
CA PRO A 554 -26.12 51.25 -1.08
C PRO A 554 -27.17 50.38 -1.75
N LYS A 555 -28.20 51.02 -2.30
CA LYS A 555 -29.30 50.33 -2.99
C LYS A 555 -28.92 49.52 -4.23
N SER A 556 -27.72 49.72 -4.77
CA SER A 556 -27.22 49.00 -5.94
C SER A 556 -26.85 47.55 -5.62
N VAL A 557 -26.56 47.23 -4.35
CA VAL A 557 -26.16 45.88 -3.93
C VAL A 557 -27.38 44.98 -3.87
N THR A 558 -27.42 43.99 -4.76
CA THR A 558 -28.51 43.02 -4.89
C THR A 558 -28.15 41.64 -4.31
N LYS A 559 -26.88 41.40 -3.94
CA LYS A 559 -26.41 40.11 -3.40
C LYS A 559 -25.31 40.27 -2.34
N ILE A 560 -25.39 39.58 -1.20
CA ILE A 560 -24.40 39.60 -0.09
C ILE A 560 -24.07 38.15 0.33
N GLY A 561 -22.77 37.81 0.43
CA GLY A 561 -22.28 36.49 0.81
C GLY A 561 -22.13 36.27 2.32
N PRO A 562 -22.10 35.01 2.80
CA PRO A 562 -21.99 34.65 4.22
C PRO A 562 -20.70 35.11 4.91
N ASN A 563 -20.74 35.27 6.22
CA ASN A 563 -19.60 35.69 7.06
C ASN A 563 -19.02 37.11 6.78
N PHE A 564 -19.70 37.93 5.99
CA PHE A 564 -19.16 39.21 5.52
C PHE A 564 -18.83 40.22 6.64
N ILE A 565 -19.29 40.07 7.88
CA ILE A 565 -18.92 40.95 9.02
C ILE A 565 -18.46 40.18 10.29
N ARG A 566 -18.10 38.90 10.18
CA ARG A 566 -17.83 38.03 11.33
C ARG A 566 -16.68 38.54 12.18
N GLY A 567 -16.88 38.80 13.47
CA GLY A 567 -15.81 39.28 14.35
C GLY A 567 -15.57 40.79 14.32
N CYS A 568 -16.46 41.57 13.69
CA CYS A 568 -16.50 43.03 13.80
C CYS A 568 -17.07 43.48 15.16
N THR A 569 -16.32 43.26 16.23
CA THR A 569 -16.76 43.43 17.64
C THR A 569 -17.17 44.84 18.04
N THR A 570 -16.83 45.86 17.24
CA THR A 570 -17.15 47.28 17.52
C THR A 570 -18.33 47.82 16.70
N LEU A 571 -18.93 46.99 15.85
CA LEU A 571 -20.01 47.41 14.96
C LEU A 571 -21.32 47.56 15.75
N THR A 572 -21.80 48.80 15.90
CA THR A 572 -23.04 49.11 16.65
C THR A 572 -24.20 49.52 15.75
N LYS A 573 -23.92 49.85 14.49
CA LYS A 573 -24.93 50.33 13.53
C LYS A 573 -24.67 49.76 12.14
N LEU A 574 -25.69 49.07 11.61
CA LEU A 574 -25.75 48.57 10.25
C LEU A 574 -27.00 49.15 9.58
N SER A 575 -26.85 49.83 8.45
CA SER A 575 -27.96 50.50 7.76
C SER A 575 -27.94 50.33 6.24
N PHE A 576 -29.13 50.26 5.66
CA PHE A 576 -29.37 50.10 4.22
C PHE A 576 -30.14 51.33 3.68
N GLU A 577 -29.85 51.78 2.46
CA GLU A 577 -30.57 52.92 1.84
C GLU A 577 -32.01 52.55 1.40
N ASN A 578 -33.00 53.43 1.64
CA ASN A 578 -34.43 53.20 1.41
C ASN A 578 -34.80 52.66 0.00
N ASN A 579 -35.73 51.69 -0.03
CA ASN A 579 -36.17 50.93 -1.22
C ASN A 579 -35.10 50.04 -1.87
N THR A 580 -34.11 49.58 -1.09
CA THR A 580 -33.35 48.36 -1.40
C THR A 580 -34.30 47.17 -1.60
N VAL A 581 -34.40 46.66 -2.83
CA VAL A 581 -35.07 45.39 -3.11
C VAL A 581 -34.07 44.29 -2.76
N PHE A 582 -34.21 43.73 -1.56
CA PHE A 582 -33.44 42.56 -1.13
C PHE A 582 -34.12 41.29 -1.63
N ASP A 583 -33.41 40.50 -2.43
CA ASP A 583 -33.82 39.12 -2.69
C ASP A 583 -33.44 38.23 -1.50
N LEU A 584 -34.27 38.28 -0.46
CA LEU A 584 -34.09 37.51 0.77
C LEU A 584 -34.21 36.00 0.57
N GLU A 585 -34.78 35.52 -0.54
CA GLU A 585 -34.80 34.08 -0.84
C GLU A 585 -33.39 33.52 -1.05
N ASN A 586 -32.44 34.36 -1.50
CA ASN A 586 -31.03 33.97 -1.65
C ASN A 586 -30.19 34.13 -0.37
N LEU A 587 -30.55 35.04 0.54
CA LEU A 587 -29.90 35.19 1.86
C LEU A 587 -30.18 33.98 2.78
N ILE A 588 -31.40 33.44 2.73
CA ILE A 588 -31.85 32.37 3.64
C ILE A 588 -31.34 30.99 3.19
N LYS A 589 -31.03 30.81 1.89
CA LYS A 589 -30.52 29.55 1.32
C LYS A 589 -29.03 29.30 1.58
N ASN A 590 -28.23 30.33 1.87
CA ASN A 590 -26.78 30.23 2.11
C ASN A 590 -26.33 31.03 3.34
N ASN A 591 -26.52 30.50 4.57
CA ASN A 591 -25.94 31.02 5.83
C ASN A 591 -25.71 32.55 5.94
N ASP A 592 -26.75 33.30 5.62
CA ASP A 592 -27.34 34.40 6.38
C ASP A 592 -26.45 35.54 6.95
N PRO A 593 -26.43 36.71 6.28
CA PRO A 593 -26.16 38.01 6.89
C PRO A 593 -26.97 38.30 8.17
N ILE A 594 -28.13 37.65 8.40
CA ILE A 594 -28.86 37.71 9.67
C ILE A 594 -28.19 36.85 10.74
N VAL A 595 -27.60 35.67 10.41
CA VAL A 595 -26.81 34.84 11.36
C VAL A 595 -25.58 35.58 11.89
N GLU A 596 -25.04 36.55 11.16
CA GLU A 596 -23.95 37.38 11.66
C GLU A 596 -24.37 38.58 12.50
N LEU A 597 -25.55 39.16 12.24
CA LEU A 597 -26.20 40.05 13.20
C LEU A 597 -26.35 39.34 14.56
N ILE A 598 -26.59 38.02 14.55
CA ILE A 598 -26.85 37.18 15.73
C ILE A 598 -25.60 36.84 16.57
N GLN A 599 -24.39 36.85 16.00
CA GLN A 599 -23.14 36.70 16.76
C GLN A 599 -22.73 37.97 17.53
N ASN A 600 -23.43 39.08 17.29
CA ASN A 600 -23.22 40.35 17.96
C ASN A 600 -24.23 40.49 19.13
N ILE A 601 -23.89 39.90 20.28
CA ILE A 601 -24.73 39.73 21.51
C ILE A 601 -25.34 41.01 22.11
N ASN A 602 -25.02 42.19 21.55
CA ASN A 602 -25.44 43.49 22.04
C ASN A 602 -26.59 44.13 21.24
N ILE A 603 -27.16 43.43 20.26
CA ILE A 603 -28.33 43.92 19.52
C ILE A 603 -29.58 43.77 20.39
N THR A 604 -30.23 44.90 20.71
CA THR A 604 -31.43 44.96 21.55
C THR A 604 -32.73 45.17 20.79
N ARG A 605 -32.65 45.66 19.54
CA ARG A 605 -33.79 45.96 18.67
C ARG A 605 -33.47 45.56 17.23
N LEU A 606 -34.43 44.88 16.58
CA LEU A 606 -34.27 44.38 15.21
C LEU A 606 -35.56 44.64 14.40
N GLU A 607 -35.41 45.34 13.27
CA GLU A 607 -36.48 45.59 12.31
C GLU A 607 -36.25 44.80 11.04
N ILE A 608 -37.24 43.98 10.67
CA ILE A 608 -37.17 43.14 9.47
C ILE A 608 -37.82 43.90 8.30
N PRO A 609 -37.13 44.10 7.16
CA PRO A 609 -37.61 44.95 6.07
C PRO A 609 -38.83 44.36 5.33
N GLU A 610 -39.62 45.22 4.68
CA GLU A 610 -40.75 44.79 3.85
C GLU A 610 -40.30 44.04 2.59
N GLY A 611 -40.97 42.91 2.30
CA GLY A 611 -40.62 41.96 1.22
C GLY A 611 -40.21 40.57 1.71
N VAL A 612 -40.01 40.36 3.02
CA VAL A 612 -39.66 39.04 3.58
C VAL A 612 -40.90 38.15 3.65
N VAL A 613 -40.89 37.03 2.91
CA VAL A 613 -42.03 36.11 2.82
C VAL A 613 -41.89 34.85 3.67
N SER A 614 -40.67 34.45 4.07
CA SER A 614 -40.48 33.30 4.97
C SER A 614 -39.21 33.37 5.81
N ILE A 615 -39.19 32.78 7.01
CA ILE A 615 -38.05 32.69 7.94
C ILE A 615 -37.86 31.23 8.34
N GLN A 616 -36.97 30.51 7.66
CA GLN A 616 -36.99 29.03 7.64
C GLN A 616 -35.98 28.35 8.59
N LYS A 617 -35.18 29.11 9.37
CA LYS A 617 -34.40 28.57 10.52
C LYS A 617 -34.52 29.46 11.77
N ASP A 618 -34.09 28.94 12.91
CA ASP A 618 -34.26 29.42 14.30
C ASP A 618 -33.29 30.54 14.70
N TYR A 619 -32.96 31.38 13.74
CA TYR A 619 -31.91 32.38 13.80
C TYR A 619 -32.03 33.30 15.03
N PHE A 620 -33.23 33.68 15.45
CA PHE A 620 -33.38 34.61 16.57
C PHE A 620 -33.13 33.96 17.95
N SER A 621 -33.17 32.64 18.07
CA SER A 621 -33.04 31.91 19.35
C SER A 621 -31.77 32.27 20.13
N GLU A 622 -30.66 32.56 19.44
CA GLU A 622 -29.35 32.89 20.03
C GLU A 622 -29.23 34.35 20.50
N LEU A 623 -30.16 35.25 20.13
CA LEU A 623 -30.20 36.63 20.61
C LEU A 623 -30.78 36.71 22.04
N LYS A 624 -29.99 36.30 23.04
CA LYS A 624 -30.42 36.20 24.45
C LYS A 624 -30.91 37.51 25.07
N ASN A 625 -30.47 38.66 24.54
CA ASN A 625 -30.81 40.01 24.99
C ASN A 625 -31.90 40.68 24.13
N LEU A 626 -32.44 39.99 23.12
CA LEU A 626 -33.50 40.53 22.27
C LEU A 626 -34.77 40.74 23.09
N ARG A 627 -35.30 41.97 23.05
CA ARG A 627 -36.51 42.36 23.77
C ARG A 627 -37.70 42.60 22.82
N GLU A 628 -37.41 43.15 21.65
CA GLU A 628 -38.41 43.59 20.68
C GLU A 628 -38.04 43.14 19.27
N ILE A 629 -39.02 42.57 18.57
CA ILE A 629 -38.92 42.16 17.17
C ILE A 629 -40.22 42.51 16.43
N SER A 630 -40.08 43.07 15.23
CA SER A 630 -41.21 43.44 14.36
C SER A 630 -41.10 42.73 13.00
N PHE A 631 -42.18 42.06 12.59
CA PHE A 631 -42.24 41.29 11.34
C PHE A 631 -42.98 42.05 10.23
N PRO A 632 -42.59 41.92 8.95
CA PRO A 632 -43.28 42.59 7.86
C PRO A 632 -44.59 41.89 7.47
N LYS A 633 -45.51 42.61 6.81
CA LYS A 633 -46.82 42.09 6.37
C LYS A 633 -46.72 40.99 5.32
N SER A 634 -45.61 40.98 4.60
CA SER A 634 -45.29 40.03 3.54
C SER A 634 -44.96 38.62 4.05
N LEU A 635 -44.76 38.43 5.36
CA LEU A 635 -44.29 37.17 5.96
C LEU A 635 -45.39 36.10 6.04
N LYS A 636 -45.09 34.88 5.57
CA LYS A 636 -46.07 33.77 5.44
C LYS A 636 -45.64 32.43 6.04
N ILE A 637 -44.34 32.16 6.22
CA ILE A 637 -43.81 30.85 6.67
C ILE A 637 -42.68 31.08 7.70
N VAL A 638 -42.67 30.35 8.82
CA VAL A 638 -41.66 30.50 9.90
C VAL A 638 -41.20 29.12 10.43
N CYS A 639 -39.94 29.00 10.87
CA CYS A 639 -39.31 27.77 11.33
C CYS A 639 -39.80 27.27 12.70
N LYS A 640 -39.52 25.99 12.94
CA LYS A 640 -40.00 25.14 14.03
C LYS A 640 -39.46 25.46 15.45
N ASN A 641 -38.34 26.20 15.56
CA ASN A 641 -37.65 26.49 16.83
C ASN A 641 -37.34 27.98 17.04
N LEU A 642 -38.06 28.88 16.36
CA LEU A 642 -37.69 30.29 16.23
C LEU A 642 -37.32 31.02 17.55
N PHE A 643 -37.95 30.63 18.66
CA PHE A 643 -37.80 31.26 19.98
C PHE A 643 -37.30 30.31 21.08
N GLU A 644 -36.63 29.21 20.74
CA GLU A 644 -36.28 28.15 21.68
C GLU A 644 -35.51 28.67 22.93
N ASN A 645 -34.59 29.61 22.72
CA ASN A 645 -33.66 30.16 23.72
C ASN A 645 -33.89 31.64 24.12
N ASN A 646 -34.86 32.36 23.54
CA ASN A 646 -35.15 33.78 23.84
C ASN A 646 -36.00 33.96 25.10
N LYS A 647 -35.41 33.75 26.28
CA LYS A 647 -36.13 33.80 27.56
C LYS A 647 -36.59 35.21 28.00
N GLN A 648 -36.06 36.28 27.40
CA GLN A 648 -36.39 37.67 27.72
C GLN A 648 -37.33 38.33 26.70
N LEU A 649 -37.87 37.56 25.75
CA LEU A 649 -38.75 38.08 24.72
C LEU A 649 -40.11 38.46 25.32
N THR A 650 -40.48 39.74 25.24
CA THR A 650 -41.68 40.28 25.88
C THR A 650 -42.75 40.75 24.91
N SER A 651 -42.40 41.03 23.66
CA SER A 651 -43.35 41.52 22.65
C SER A 651 -43.00 41.01 21.25
N ILE A 652 -44.02 40.62 20.49
CA ILE A 652 -43.93 40.21 19.08
C ILE A 652 -44.99 40.96 18.28
N GLU A 653 -44.56 41.85 17.39
CA GLU A 653 -45.46 42.55 16.47
C GLU A 653 -45.56 41.79 15.14
N THR A 654 -46.70 41.16 14.88
CA THR A 654 -46.93 40.34 13.68
C THR A 654 -47.44 41.12 12.47
N ASN A 655 -47.72 42.41 12.65
CA ASN A 655 -48.21 43.35 11.64
C ASN A 655 -49.37 42.85 10.75
N GLY A 656 -50.16 41.86 11.19
CA GLY A 656 -51.35 41.35 10.49
C GLY A 656 -51.29 39.91 9.98
N VAL A 657 -50.28 39.10 10.36
CA VAL A 657 -50.15 37.69 9.97
C VAL A 657 -50.71 36.73 11.04
N ASP A 658 -51.43 35.67 10.62
CA ASP A 658 -52.02 34.63 11.49
C ASP A 658 -50.95 33.66 12.05
N HIS A 659 -50.87 33.56 13.39
CA HIS A 659 -49.82 32.83 14.10
C HIS A 659 -49.96 31.30 14.05
N ASN A 660 -51.13 30.76 13.69
CA ASN A 660 -51.37 29.31 13.61
C ASN A 660 -50.73 28.63 12.40
N LYS A 661 -50.14 29.41 11.49
CA LYS A 661 -49.40 28.90 10.32
C LYS A 661 -47.94 28.57 10.64
N PHE A 662 -47.50 28.76 11.88
CA PHE A 662 -46.12 28.54 12.31
C PHE A 662 -46.00 27.23 13.11
N ILE A 663 -44.88 26.53 12.95
CA ILE A 663 -44.57 25.29 13.66
C ILE A 663 -43.69 25.64 14.87
N VAL A 664 -43.91 25.02 16.04
CA VAL A 664 -43.15 25.29 17.27
C VAL A 664 -42.77 23.99 18.01
N SER A 665 -41.65 23.96 18.76
CA SER A 665 -41.31 22.78 19.57
C SER A 665 -42.30 22.56 20.72
N TYR A 666 -42.46 21.30 21.17
CA TYR A 666 -43.42 20.94 22.22
C TYR A 666 -43.23 21.76 23.50
N ASN A 667 -41.98 21.92 23.96
CA ASN A 667 -41.69 22.77 25.11
C ASN A 667 -41.90 24.27 24.83
N CYS A 668 -41.69 24.75 23.60
CA CYS A 668 -41.93 26.15 23.23
C CYS A 668 -43.43 26.50 23.19
N HIS A 669 -44.26 25.61 22.65
CA HIS A 669 -45.72 25.71 22.65
C HIS A 669 -46.27 25.89 24.06
N LEU A 670 -45.81 25.08 25.02
CA LEU A 670 -46.25 25.16 26.41
C LEU A 670 -45.91 26.51 27.07
N ARG A 671 -44.76 27.12 26.73
CA ARG A 671 -44.35 28.43 27.29
C ARG A 671 -45.15 29.61 26.74
N LEU A 672 -45.35 29.68 25.42
CA LEU A 672 -46.03 30.80 24.76
C LEU A 672 -47.56 30.78 24.98
N LYS A 673 -48.12 29.59 25.25
CA LYS A 673 -49.51 29.42 25.66
C LYS A 673 -49.87 30.20 26.94
N ALA A 674 -48.91 30.37 27.86
CA ALA A 674 -49.09 31.16 29.08
C ALA A 674 -49.26 32.68 28.82
N PHE A 675 -48.90 33.17 27.63
CA PHE A 675 -49.00 34.57 27.20
C PHE A 675 -50.12 34.81 26.18
N GLY A 676 -51.05 33.87 26.04
CA GLY A 676 -52.24 34.01 25.19
C GLY A 676 -52.04 33.65 23.70
N LEU A 677 -50.92 33.01 23.35
CA LEU A 677 -50.63 32.54 21.99
C LEU A 677 -50.64 31.00 21.95
N ASP A 678 -51.64 30.40 21.32
CA ASP A 678 -51.82 28.94 21.20
C ASP A 678 -51.50 28.48 19.76
N PHE A 679 -50.74 27.39 19.59
CA PHE A 679 -50.23 26.94 18.28
C PHE A 679 -50.70 25.53 17.92
N ASN A 680 -51.21 25.35 16.69
CA ASN A 680 -51.77 24.08 16.23
C ASN A 680 -50.77 23.09 15.58
N ASN A 681 -49.56 23.53 15.22
CA ASN A 681 -48.53 22.68 14.60
C ASN A 681 -47.30 22.57 15.53
N VAL A 682 -47.16 21.42 16.21
CA VAL A 682 -46.19 21.22 17.31
C VAL A 682 -45.33 19.97 17.07
N ASP A 683 -44.03 20.04 17.39
CA ASP A 683 -43.05 18.98 17.11
C ASP A 683 -42.03 18.68 18.25
N LEU A 684 -41.42 17.49 18.23
CA LEU A 684 -40.49 16.96 19.26
C LEU A 684 -38.99 17.12 18.88
N THR A 685 -38.14 17.35 19.89
CA THR A 685 -36.68 17.65 19.77
C THR A 685 -35.79 16.58 20.42
N ASN A 686 -34.45 16.66 20.24
CA ASN A 686 -33.50 15.69 20.81
C ASN A 686 -33.52 15.65 22.35
N ASN A 687 -33.82 16.77 22.99
CA ASN A 687 -33.98 16.85 24.44
C ASN A 687 -35.27 16.15 24.91
N ASP A 688 -36.31 16.15 24.05
CA ASP A 688 -37.55 15.41 24.28
C ASP A 688 -37.34 13.88 24.10
N LEU A 689 -36.42 13.47 23.21
CA LEU A 689 -36.11 12.07 22.90
C LEU A 689 -35.09 11.40 23.83
N ALA A 690 -34.11 12.15 24.37
CA ALA A 690 -33.14 11.62 25.35
C ALA A 690 -33.83 11.09 26.62
N GLN A 691 -34.99 11.66 26.98
CA GLN A 691 -35.82 11.17 28.07
C GLN A 691 -36.54 9.84 27.75
N MET A 692 -36.54 9.40 26.48
CA MET A 692 -37.23 8.18 26.01
C MET A 692 -36.30 6.95 25.86
N TYR A 693 -34.96 7.11 25.83
CA TYR A 693 -33.95 6.09 25.47
C TYR A 693 -33.62 5.00 26.52
N THR A 694 -34.22 5.01 27.71
CA THR A 694 -33.85 4.14 28.85
C THR A 694 -34.39 2.69 28.79
N LYS A 695 -34.96 2.22 27.67
CA LYS A 695 -35.76 0.96 27.60
C LYS A 695 -35.22 -0.22 26.75
N GLN A 696 -34.06 -0.16 26.10
CA GLN A 696 -33.57 -1.21 25.16
C GLN A 696 -32.25 -1.88 25.59
N ASN A 697 -32.28 -3.15 26.00
CA ASN A 697 -31.07 -3.95 26.33
C ASN A 697 -31.07 -5.37 25.72
N TYR A 698 -31.74 -5.59 24.58
CA TYR A 698 -32.01 -6.93 24.02
C TYR A 698 -31.10 -7.40 22.87
N MET A 699 -30.17 -6.57 22.38
CA MET A 699 -29.40 -6.84 21.15
C MET A 699 -28.04 -7.51 21.35
N LYS A 700 -27.65 -7.84 22.60
CA LYS A 700 -26.36 -8.48 22.91
C LYS A 700 -26.27 -9.98 22.54
N TYR A 701 -27.29 -10.54 21.89
CA TYR A 701 -27.44 -11.99 21.65
C TYR A 701 -27.21 -12.42 20.19
N ILE A 702 -27.10 -11.48 19.23
CA ILE A 702 -27.06 -11.79 17.79
C ILE A 702 -25.63 -11.95 17.24
N ASP A 703 -24.62 -11.39 17.92
CA ASP A 703 -23.21 -11.50 17.49
C ASP A 703 -22.64 -12.93 17.54
N GLN A 704 -23.32 -13.89 18.20
CA GLN A 704 -22.84 -15.28 18.32
C GLN A 704 -23.16 -16.19 17.12
N ILE A 705 -23.91 -15.75 16.11
CA ILE A 705 -24.39 -16.64 15.02
C ILE A 705 -23.57 -16.53 13.71
N TYR A 706 -22.65 -15.57 13.58
CA TYR A 706 -22.03 -15.21 12.29
C TYR A 706 -20.89 -16.11 11.74
N GLN A 707 -20.70 -17.33 12.23
CA GLN A 707 -19.51 -18.14 11.87
C GLN A 707 -19.69 -19.38 10.97
N LYS A 708 -20.83 -19.63 10.30
CA LYS A 708 -20.91 -20.72 9.29
C LYS A 708 -21.82 -20.43 8.09
N ASP A 709 -21.23 -20.61 6.91
CA ASP A 709 -21.78 -20.95 5.59
C ASP A 709 -23.19 -20.50 5.18
N CYS A 710 -23.23 -19.82 4.03
CA CYS A 710 -24.36 -19.58 3.12
C CYS A 710 -25.70 -20.26 3.48
N ILE A 711 -26.56 -19.52 4.19
CA ILE A 711 -28.00 -19.79 4.21
C ILE A 711 -28.74 -18.53 3.73
N LYS A 712 -29.67 -18.74 2.80
CA LYS A 712 -30.46 -17.73 2.10
C LYS A 712 -31.14 -16.74 3.06
N TYR A 713 -30.93 -15.45 2.79
CA TYR A 713 -31.51 -14.27 3.45
C TYR A 713 -33.05 -14.23 3.47
N GLU A 714 -33.75 -15.02 2.64
CA GLU A 714 -35.20 -14.95 2.49
C GLU A 714 -35.98 -15.30 3.77
N LYS A 715 -35.45 -16.16 4.67
CA LYS A 715 -36.16 -16.55 5.90
C LYS A 715 -36.08 -15.54 7.06
N ILE A 716 -35.14 -14.59 7.03
CA ILE A 716 -35.00 -13.57 8.08
C ILE A 716 -35.93 -12.37 7.80
N ILE A 717 -36.20 -12.09 6.52
CA ILE A 717 -37.13 -11.04 6.11
C ILE A 717 -38.56 -11.36 6.55
N ASP A 718 -38.96 -12.63 6.52
CA ASP A 718 -40.31 -13.05 6.93
C ASP A 718 -40.56 -12.90 8.44
N MET A 719 -39.54 -12.94 9.30
CA MET A 719 -39.68 -12.75 10.75
C MET A 719 -39.69 -11.27 11.19
N ILE A 720 -39.19 -10.35 10.37
CA ILE A 720 -39.11 -8.91 10.69
C ILE A 720 -40.38 -8.16 10.23
N ASN A 721 -41.10 -8.70 9.25
CA ASN A 721 -42.27 -8.06 8.64
C ASN A 721 -43.54 -8.03 9.53
N GLU A 722 -43.54 -8.63 10.73
CA GLU A 722 -44.75 -8.70 11.58
C GLU A 722 -44.98 -7.51 12.54
N THR A 723 -44.11 -6.50 12.61
CA THR A 723 -44.38 -5.28 13.39
C THR A 723 -44.43 -4.04 12.51
N GLN A 724 -45.64 -3.52 12.28
CA GLN A 724 -45.93 -2.29 11.54
C GLN A 724 -45.16 -1.08 12.13
N PHE A 725 -44.06 -0.68 11.48
CA PHE A 725 -43.42 0.62 11.68
C PHE A 725 -43.23 1.29 10.31
N ASN A 726 -44.36 1.67 9.71
CA ASN A 726 -44.39 2.52 8.53
C ASN A 726 -44.49 3.99 8.96
N ASN A 727 -43.39 4.74 8.80
CA ASN A 727 -43.33 6.02 8.07
C ASN A 727 -42.21 6.97 8.58
N PHE A 728 -41.36 7.37 7.62
CA PHE A 728 -40.47 8.53 7.54
C PHE A 728 -39.75 9.00 8.83
N VAL A 729 -38.45 8.68 8.91
CA VAL A 729 -37.51 9.32 9.85
C VAL A 729 -36.82 10.48 9.12
N THR A 730 -36.96 11.70 9.65
CA THR A 730 -36.10 12.84 9.29
C THR A 730 -35.33 13.22 10.56
N GLN A 731 -34.06 12.87 10.64
CA GLN A 731 -33.21 13.32 11.75
C GLN A 731 -31.78 13.62 11.32
N ASN A 732 -31.32 14.76 11.84
CA ASN A 732 -29.96 15.27 11.89
C ASN A 732 -29.45 15.06 13.32
N ASP A 733 -28.69 14.00 13.56
CA ASP A 733 -27.57 14.07 14.51
C ASP A 733 -26.60 12.90 14.31
N THR A 734 -25.37 13.11 14.76
CA THR A 734 -24.10 12.40 14.48
C THR A 734 -24.01 10.90 14.86
N SER A 735 -25.11 10.18 15.03
CA SER A 735 -25.09 8.72 15.21
C SER A 735 -25.03 8.00 13.87
N SER A 736 -24.10 7.05 13.72
CA SER A 736 -24.07 6.16 12.57
C SER A 736 -25.40 5.43 12.47
N PHE A 737 -26.10 5.52 11.33
CA PHE A 737 -27.27 4.69 11.00
C PHE A 737 -26.88 3.23 10.71
N PHE A 738 -25.81 2.74 11.35
CA PHE A 738 -25.28 1.39 11.23
C PHE A 738 -26.41 0.39 11.55
N HIS A 739 -26.76 -0.46 10.57
CA HIS A 739 -27.92 -1.39 10.65
C HIS A 739 -29.31 -0.75 10.74
N CYS A 740 -29.52 0.45 10.19
CA CYS A 740 -30.86 1.05 10.16
C CYS A 740 -31.83 0.24 9.29
N TYR A 741 -33.06 0.05 9.79
CA TYR A 741 -34.14 -0.70 9.12
C TYR A 741 -35.12 0.20 8.34
N CYS A 742 -34.81 1.48 8.13
CA CYS A 742 -35.66 2.37 7.33
C CYS A 742 -35.61 2.05 5.83
N GLU A 743 -36.76 1.91 5.19
CA GLU A 743 -36.85 1.66 3.74
C GLU A 743 -36.54 2.90 2.88
N VAL A 744 -36.89 4.09 3.36
CA VAL A 744 -36.69 5.35 2.65
C VAL A 744 -36.03 6.35 3.59
N ILE A 745 -34.86 6.86 3.20
CA ILE A 745 -34.11 7.88 3.95
C ILE A 745 -34.02 9.15 3.11
N ASN A 746 -34.23 10.29 3.76
CA ASN A 746 -34.28 11.58 3.10
C ASN A 746 -33.35 12.59 3.78
N ILE A 747 -32.18 12.80 3.21
CA ILE A 747 -31.18 13.73 3.73
C ILE A 747 -31.44 15.09 3.08
N ARG A 748 -32.36 15.87 3.66
CA ARG A 748 -32.86 17.12 3.06
C ARG A 748 -32.12 18.41 3.45
N ASP A 749 -31.16 18.37 4.37
CA ASP A 749 -30.46 19.57 4.90
C ASP A 749 -28.92 19.41 4.97
N ASN A 750 -28.19 20.44 5.47
CA ASN A 750 -26.72 20.60 5.58
C ASN A 750 -25.94 19.48 6.32
N THR A 751 -26.49 18.28 6.39
CA THR A 751 -25.90 17.07 6.95
C THR A 751 -24.71 16.62 6.11
N SER A 752 -23.51 16.60 6.71
CA SER A 752 -22.37 15.91 6.14
C SER A 752 -22.55 14.41 6.27
N LEU A 753 -22.27 13.67 5.20
CA LEU A 753 -22.12 12.23 5.27
C LEU A 753 -20.76 11.89 5.92
N HIS A 754 -20.76 10.89 6.81
CA HIS A 754 -19.54 10.34 7.43
C HIS A 754 -19.26 8.91 6.98
N ASP A 755 -18.06 8.43 7.27
CA ASP A 755 -17.66 7.06 6.94
C ASP A 755 -18.60 6.03 7.60
N ASN A 756 -18.95 4.97 6.87
CA ASN A 756 -19.83 3.87 7.33
C ASN A 756 -21.27 4.28 7.75
N MET A 757 -21.73 5.49 7.43
CA MET A 757 -22.98 6.03 7.97
C MET A 757 -24.21 5.13 7.77
N PHE A 758 -24.38 4.50 6.60
CA PHE A 758 -25.49 3.58 6.28
C PHE A 758 -25.00 2.15 6.04
N HIS A 759 -23.90 1.76 6.68
CA HIS A 759 -23.38 0.41 6.54
C HIS A 759 -24.41 -0.63 7.02
N ASN A 760 -24.63 -1.64 6.18
CA ASN A 760 -25.56 -2.75 6.37
C ASN A 760 -27.02 -2.33 6.65
N CYS A 761 -27.46 -1.20 6.09
CA CYS A 761 -28.88 -0.84 6.03
C CYS A 761 -29.60 -1.69 4.98
N VAL A 762 -29.88 -2.96 5.33
CA VAL A 762 -30.35 -3.98 4.38
C VAL A 762 -31.73 -3.72 3.81
N THR A 763 -32.59 -2.95 4.49
CA THR A 763 -33.95 -2.63 4.04
C THR A 763 -34.02 -1.33 3.23
N LEU A 764 -32.95 -0.53 3.19
CA LEU A 764 -32.93 0.76 2.51
C LEU A 764 -33.14 0.58 1.01
N THR A 765 -34.30 0.97 0.49
CA THR A 765 -34.68 0.87 -0.92
C THR A 765 -34.40 2.14 -1.71
N GLN A 766 -34.52 3.30 -1.05
CA GLN A 766 -34.37 4.61 -1.64
C GLN A 766 -33.69 5.58 -0.67
N ILE A 767 -32.69 6.31 -1.16
CA ILE A 767 -32.12 7.45 -0.46
C ILE A 767 -32.13 8.69 -1.33
N ILE A 768 -32.55 9.81 -0.74
CA ILE A 768 -32.48 11.14 -1.36
C ILE A 768 -31.34 11.89 -0.68
N LEU A 769 -30.31 12.24 -1.45
CA LEU A 769 -29.11 12.94 -0.97
C LEU A 769 -29.27 14.46 -1.09
N ASN A 770 -28.66 15.20 -0.17
CA ASN A 770 -28.58 16.67 -0.24
C ASN A 770 -27.76 17.11 -1.48
N THR A 771 -28.25 18.14 -2.18
CA THR A 771 -27.61 18.75 -3.36
C THR A 771 -26.27 19.46 -3.09
N ASN A 772 -25.96 19.80 -1.83
CA ASN A 772 -24.73 20.49 -1.41
C ASN A 772 -23.53 19.55 -1.16
N LEU A 773 -23.70 18.22 -1.26
CA LEU A 773 -22.60 17.28 -1.05
C LEU A 773 -21.50 17.47 -2.10
N THR A 774 -20.26 17.57 -1.64
CA THR A 774 -19.05 17.66 -2.50
C THR A 774 -18.36 16.31 -2.69
N LYS A 775 -18.61 15.35 -1.78
CA LYS A 775 -18.07 13.99 -1.82
C LYS A 775 -19.02 13.00 -1.12
N LEU A 776 -18.95 11.73 -1.52
CA LEU A 776 -19.47 10.62 -0.71
C LEU A 776 -18.31 9.98 0.09
N PRO A 777 -18.47 9.75 1.40
CA PRO A 777 -17.42 9.24 2.28
C PRO A 777 -17.15 7.74 2.10
N LYS A 778 -16.14 7.20 2.80
CA LYS A 778 -15.75 5.79 2.66
C LYS A 778 -16.82 4.88 3.26
N LYS A 779 -17.04 3.73 2.62
CA LYS A 779 -17.95 2.68 3.11
C LYS A 779 -19.38 3.14 3.44
N CYS A 780 -19.85 4.27 2.90
CA CYS A 780 -21.08 4.94 3.33
C CYS A 780 -22.35 4.08 3.21
N PHE A 781 -22.45 3.26 2.15
CA PHE A 781 -23.62 2.44 1.81
C PHE A 781 -23.25 0.95 1.66
N VAL A 782 -22.17 0.50 2.30
CA VAL A 782 -21.73 -0.90 2.19
C VAL A 782 -22.86 -1.84 2.61
N SER A 783 -23.13 -2.86 1.81
CA SER A 783 -24.18 -3.86 2.07
C SER A 783 -25.59 -3.26 2.22
N CYS A 784 -25.88 -2.10 1.61
CA CYS A 784 -27.26 -1.66 1.38
C CYS A 784 -27.90 -2.51 0.27
N VAL A 785 -28.20 -3.77 0.58
CA VAL A 785 -28.56 -4.80 -0.41
C VAL A 785 -29.87 -4.52 -1.15
N SER A 786 -30.79 -3.73 -0.56
CA SER A 786 -32.09 -3.37 -1.16
C SER A 786 -32.08 -2.06 -1.96
N LEU A 787 -30.99 -1.30 -1.95
CA LEU A 787 -30.94 0.02 -2.59
C LEU A 787 -30.96 -0.16 -4.11
N LYS A 788 -32.01 0.33 -4.78
CA LYS A 788 -32.23 0.08 -6.22
C LYS A 788 -31.63 1.13 -7.14
N THR A 789 -31.73 2.39 -6.74
CA THR A 789 -31.25 3.56 -7.50
C THR A 789 -30.76 4.63 -6.55
N ILE A 790 -29.84 5.46 -7.01
CA ILE A 790 -29.40 6.65 -6.29
C ILE A 790 -29.07 7.78 -7.29
N GLU A 791 -29.55 8.99 -7.00
CA GLU A 791 -29.13 10.19 -7.72
C GLU A 791 -27.94 10.81 -6.99
N ILE A 792 -26.79 10.85 -7.67
CA ILE A 792 -25.60 11.50 -7.13
C ILE A 792 -25.70 13.00 -7.40
N PRO A 793 -25.65 13.85 -6.36
CA PRO A 793 -25.74 15.29 -6.52
C PRO A 793 -24.69 15.85 -7.48
N LYS A 794 -25.07 16.88 -8.26
CA LYS A 794 -24.17 17.51 -9.25
C LYS A 794 -22.84 17.95 -8.64
N ASN A 795 -22.82 18.48 -7.42
CA ASN A 795 -21.60 19.03 -6.82
C ASN A 795 -20.62 17.95 -6.30
N VAL A 796 -21.01 16.67 -6.32
CA VAL A 796 -20.13 15.58 -5.89
C VAL A 796 -19.02 15.39 -6.91
N THR A 797 -17.78 15.52 -6.45
CA THR A 797 -16.57 15.33 -7.26
C THR A 797 -15.84 14.02 -6.95
N LYS A 798 -16.20 13.34 -5.84
CA LYS A 798 -15.54 12.11 -5.38
C LYS A 798 -16.52 11.13 -4.72
N ILE A 799 -16.43 9.86 -5.08
CA ILE A 799 -17.07 8.74 -4.36
C ILE A 799 -15.99 7.97 -3.62
N GLY A 800 -16.14 7.85 -2.29
CA GLY A 800 -15.16 7.27 -1.38
C GLY A 800 -14.92 5.77 -1.57
N ILE A 801 -13.85 5.28 -0.96
CA ILE A 801 -13.42 3.88 -1.02
C ILE A 801 -14.55 2.99 -0.48
N HIS A 802 -14.87 1.89 -1.19
CA HIS A 802 -15.93 0.93 -0.81
C HIS A 802 -17.34 1.53 -0.65
N CYS A 803 -17.63 2.75 -1.13
CA CYS A 803 -18.85 3.48 -0.79
C CYS A 803 -20.17 2.71 -1.01
N PHE A 804 -20.33 1.98 -2.13
CA PHE A 804 -21.51 1.17 -2.46
C PHE A 804 -21.16 -0.32 -2.56
N GLU A 805 -20.10 -0.78 -1.90
CA GLU A 805 -19.73 -2.20 -1.98
C GLU A 805 -20.88 -3.09 -1.51
N ASN A 806 -21.17 -4.16 -2.25
CA ASN A 806 -22.23 -5.12 -1.95
C ASN A 806 -23.65 -4.51 -1.94
N CYS A 807 -23.88 -3.39 -2.64
CA CYS A 807 -25.23 -2.92 -2.99
C CYS A 807 -25.81 -3.77 -4.14
N VAL A 808 -26.18 -5.01 -3.84
CA VAL A 808 -26.51 -6.02 -4.87
C VAL A 808 -27.71 -5.65 -5.76
N SER A 809 -28.68 -4.89 -5.24
CA SER A 809 -29.87 -4.45 -5.99
C SER A 809 -29.69 -3.14 -6.77
N LEU A 810 -28.53 -2.48 -6.65
CA LEU A 810 -28.30 -1.18 -7.30
C LEU A 810 -28.23 -1.37 -8.81
N THR A 811 -29.26 -0.94 -9.52
CA THR A 811 -29.40 -1.15 -10.98
C THR A 811 -28.78 -0.01 -11.79
N SER A 812 -28.89 1.22 -11.30
CA SER A 812 -28.39 2.41 -11.97
C SER A 812 -28.11 3.52 -10.97
N LEU A 813 -27.22 4.42 -11.36
CA LEU A 813 -27.04 5.71 -10.71
C LEU A 813 -26.98 6.83 -11.75
N SER A 814 -27.43 8.03 -11.37
CA SER A 814 -27.30 9.23 -12.19
C SER A 814 -26.18 10.11 -11.65
N CYS A 815 -25.23 10.47 -12.52
CA CYS A 815 -24.15 11.42 -12.22
C CYS A 815 -24.18 12.54 -13.26
N LYS A 816 -24.09 13.80 -12.82
CA LYS A 816 -24.18 14.98 -13.70
C LYS A 816 -22.82 15.63 -14.02
N ASN A 817 -21.75 15.21 -13.33
CA ASN A 817 -20.39 15.75 -13.45
C ASN A 817 -19.35 14.62 -13.59
N ASP A 818 -18.10 14.98 -13.90
CA ASP A 818 -16.95 14.07 -13.92
C ASP A 818 -16.51 13.79 -12.46
N ILE A 819 -16.54 12.53 -12.02
CA ILE A 819 -16.40 12.14 -10.61
C ILE A 819 -15.23 11.20 -10.42
N LEU A 820 -14.36 11.46 -9.44
CA LEU A 820 -13.35 10.50 -9.00
C LEU A 820 -13.98 9.30 -8.29
N LEU A 821 -13.87 8.12 -8.91
CA LEU A 821 -14.30 6.85 -8.33
C LEU A 821 -13.13 6.19 -7.60
N CYS A 822 -13.21 6.12 -6.27
CA CYS A 822 -12.17 5.50 -5.44
C CYS A 822 -12.22 3.97 -5.47
N GLU A 823 -11.23 3.34 -4.81
CA GLU A 823 -11.07 1.89 -4.82
C GLU A 823 -12.36 1.15 -4.40
N LYS A 824 -12.76 0.16 -5.19
CA LYS A 824 -13.89 -0.76 -4.94
C LYS A 824 -15.23 -0.08 -4.66
N CYS A 825 -15.43 1.18 -5.06
CA CYS A 825 -16.62 1.92 -4.64
C CYS A 825 -17.95 1.37 -5.16
N PHE A 826 -17.96 0.54 -6.22
CA PHE A 826 -19.14 -0.21 -6.69
C PHE A 826 -18.87 -1.74 -6.74
N SER A 827 -17.92 -2.25 -5.97
CA SER A 827 -17.63 -3.68 -5.92
C SER A 827 -18.87 -4.48 -5.48
N MET A 828 -19.14 -5.63 -6.10
CA MET A 828 -20.29 -6.49 -5.80
C MET A 828 -21.68 -5.84 -5.99
N CYS A 829 -21.78 -4.74 -6.75
CA CYS A 829 -23.07 -4.23 -7.23
C CYS A 829 -23.60 -5.12 -8.37
N HIS A 830 -24.09 -6.33 -8.03
CA HIS A 830 -24.44 -7.38 -9.00
C HIS A 830 -25.48 -6.95 -10.04
N SER A 831 -26.42 -6.06 -9.69
CA SER A 831 -27.50 -5.62 -10.58
C SER A 831 -27.15 -4.40 -11.45
N LEU A 832 -25.96 -3.81 -11.28
CA LEU A 832 -25.60 -2.58 -11.99
C LEU A 832 -25.48 -2.85 -13.49
N VAL A 833 -26.27 -2.11 -14.30
CA VAL A 833 -26.29 -2.29 -15.77
C VAL A 833 -25.55 -1.20 -16.54
N LYS A 834 -25.24 -0.07 -15.90
CA LYS A 834 -24.52 1.06 -16.50
C LYS A 834 -23.50 1.63 -15.53
N ILE A 835 -22.36 2.06 -16.05
CA ILE A 835 -21.34 2.76 -15.27
C ILE A 835 -21.51 4.30 -15.40
N PRO A 836 -21.10 5.07 -14.38
CA PRO A 836 -20.96 6.52 -14.49
C PRO A 836 -19.97 6.90 -15.60
N GLN A 837 -20.27 7.99 -16.32
CA GLN A 837 -19.35 8.56 -17.30
C GLN A 837 -18.30 9.41 -16.55
N THR A 838 -17.10 8.86 -16.36
CA THR A 838 -15.99 9.50 -15.63
C THR A 838 -14.64 9.25 -16.30
N LYS A 839 -13.70 10.17 -16.11
CA LYS A 839 -12.29 10.02 -16.51
C LYS A 839 -11.39 9.41 -15.44
N TYR A 840 -11.88 9.30 -14.20
CA TYR A 840 -11.06 9.00 -13.03
C TYR A 840 -11.58 7.76 -12.29
N MET A 841 -10.93 6.62 -12.51
CA MET A 841 -11.26 5.34 -11.87
C MET A 841 -10.05 4.82 -11.09
N LYS A 842 -10.29 4.21 -9.92
CA LYS A 842 -9.29 3.50 -9.11
C LYS A 842 -9.53 1.98 -9.13
N ASN A 843 -8.65 1.24 -8.47
CA ASN A 843 -8.62 -0.22 -8.50
C ASN A 843 -9.95 -0.87 -8.06
N GLY A 844 -10.34 -1.95 -8.71
CA GLY A 844 -11.51 -2.77 -8.31
C GLY A 844 -12.87 -2.07 -8.41
N VAL A 845 -12.96 -0.89 -9.02
CA VAL A 845 -14.13 0.01 -8.97
C VAL A 845 -15.47 -0.68 -9.29
N PHE A 846 -15.51 -1.56 -10.30
CA PHE A 846 -16.70 -2.31 -10.73
C PHE A 846 -16.49 -3.84 -10.63
N SER A 847 -15.63 -4.29 -9.73
CA SER A 847 -15.41 -5.72 -9.50
C SER A 847 -16.72 -6.41 -9.10
N MET A 848 -17.01 -7.58 -9.66
CA MET A 848 -18.20 -8.40 -9.40
C MET A 848 -19.52 -7.67 -9.75
N CYS A 849 -19.52 -6.70 -10.67
CA CYS A 849 -20.75 -6.15 -11.24
C CYS A 849 -21.33 -7.08 -12.31
N ALA A 850 -21.96 -8.17 -11.87
CA ALA A 850 -22.36 -9.31 -12.70
C ALA A 850 -23.36 -9.00 -13.83
N SER A 851 -24.11 -7.89 -13.76
CA SER A 851 -25.11 -7.50 -14.76
C SER A 851 -24.61 -6.52 -15.82
N LEU A 852 -23.40 -5.97 -15.69
CA LEU A 852 -22.82 -5.12 -16.73
C LEU A 852 -22.66 -5.94 -18.02
N SER A 853 -23.18 -5.44 -19.14
CA SER A 853 -23.19 -6.15 -20.43
C SER A 853 -22.41 -5.42 -21.52
N GLN A 854 -22.79 -4.17 -21.83
CA GLN A 854 -22.10 -3.32 -22.80
C GLN A 854 -21.63 -2.04 -22.12
N ILE A 855 -20.32 -1.77 -22.17
CA ILE A 855 -19.72 -0.61 -21.51
C ILE A 855 -19.03 0.27 -22.55
N THR A 856 -19.24 1.59 -22.45
CA THR A 856 -18.44 2.59 -23.16
C THR A 856 -17.73 3.46 -22.13
N LEU A 857 -16.40 3.46 -22.17
CA LEU A 857 -15.57 4.30 -21.30
C LEU A 857 -15.38 5.69 -21.92
N CYS A 858 -15.24 6.72 -21.08
CA CYS A 858 -15.13 8.11 -21.54
C CYS A 858 -13.75 8.44 -22.12
N GLU A 859 -13.71 9.30 -23.14
CA GLU A 859 -12.45 9.91 -23.60
C GLU A 859 -11.77 10.70 -22.48
N GLY A 860 -10.45 10.56 -22.38
CA GLY A 860 -9.61 11.14 -21.33
C GLY A 860 -9.13 10.15 -20.27
N ILE A 861 -9.68 8.93 -20.20
CA ILE A 861 -9.15 7.86 -19.35
C ILE A 861 -7.80 7.41 -19.89
N LYS A 862 -6.72 7.58 -19.11
CA LYS A 862 -5.37 7.14 -19.49
C LYS A 862 -5.12 5.65 -19.19
N TYR A 863 -5.75 5.11 -18.15
CA TYR A 863 -5.48 3.80 -17.57
C TYR A 863 -6.78 3.09 -17.17
N ILE A 864 -6.90 1.79 -17.50
CA ILE A 864 -7.92 0.91 -16.92
C ILE A 864 -7.33 0.27 -15.65
N PRO A 865 -7.84 0.57 -14.44
CA PRO A 865 -7.23 0.12 -13.19
C PRO A 865 -7.20 -1.38 -12.97
N CYS A 866 -6.34 -1.82 -12.04
CA CYS A 866 -6.26 -3.21 -11.60
C CYS A 866 -7.64 -3.68 -11.11
N CYS A 867 -8.04 -4.89 -11.51
CA CYS A 867 -9.31 -5.52 -11.13
C CYS A 867 -10.59 -4.71 -11.46
N ALA A 868 -10.52 -3.67 -12.30
CA ALA A 868 -11.63 -2.73 -12.52
C ALA A 868 -12.97 -3.39 -12.88
N PHE A 869 -12.95 -4.46 -13.68
CA PHE A 869 -14.11 -5.24 -14.11
C PHE A 869 -13.96 -6.75 -13.79
N LEU A 870 -13.18 -7.09 -12.77
CA LEU A 870 -13.00 -8.48 -12.32
C LEU A 870 -14.36 -9.15 -12.10
N ARG A 871 -14.61 -10.34 -12.66
CA ARG A 871 -15.86 -11.12 -12.50
C ARG A 871 -17.15 -10.40 -12.97
N CYS A 872 -17.04 -9.48 -13.93
CA CYS A 872 -18.21 -8.96 -14.64
C CYS A 872 -18.70 -9.99 -15.68
N TYR A 873 -19.41 -11.03 -15.22
CA TYR A 873 -19.71 -12.23 -16.01
C TYR A 873 -20.54 -12.00 -17.28
N ARG A 874 -21.40 -10.96 -17.32
CA ARG A 874 -22.23 -10.62 -18.48
C ARG A 874 -21.59 -9.63 -19.44
N LEU A 875 -20.41 -9.08 -19.11
CA LEU A 875 -19.76 -8.06 -19.92
C LEU A 875 -19.31 -8.67 -21.25
N ASN A 876 -20.03 -8.39 -22.32
CA ASN A 876 -19.82 -8.98 -23.64
C ASN A 876 -19.08 -8.06 -24.63
N GLU A 877 -19.17 -6.74 -24.41
CA GLU A 877 -18.55 -5.69 -25.21
C GLU A 877 -18.08 -4.54 -24.32
N ILE A 878 -16.84 -4.09 -24.54
CA ILE A 878 -16.32 -2.85 -23.96
C ILE A 878 -15.65 -1.99 -25.04
N LYS A 879 -16.08 -0.73 -25.14
CA LYS A 879 -15.47 0.27 -26.01
C LYS A 879 -14.38 1.01 -25.26
N VAL A 880 -13.14 0.71 -25.61
CA VAL A 880 -11.93 1.33 -25.04
C VAL A 880 -11.60 2.60 -25.83
N PRO A 881 -11.56 3.79 -25.19
CA PRO A 881 -11.32 5.07 -25.85
C PRO A 881 -9.86 5.22 -26.27
N GLN A 882 -9.61 6.17 -27.18
CA GLN A 882 -8.26 6.36 -27.73
C GLN A 882 -7.26 6.87 -26.70
N SER A 883 -7.73 7.51 -25.63
CA SER A 883 -6.87 7.97 -24.54
C SER A 883 -6.22 6.84 -23.72
N VAL A 884 -6.73 5.61 -23.76
CA VAL A 884 -6.22 4.50 -22.93
C VAL A 884 -4.91 3.97 -23.49
N THR A 885 -3.88 4.00 -22.65
CA THR A 885 -2.53 3.49 -23.00
C THR A 885 -2.12 2.26 -22.20
N HIS A 886 -2.80 1.96 -21.09
CA HIS A 886 -2.46 0.86 -20.20
C HIS A 886 -3.71 0.18 -19.61
N ILE A 887 -3.67 -1.16 -19.51
CA ILE A 887 -4.69 -1.99 -18.86
C ILE A 887 -4.04 -2.76 -17.71
N GLY A 888 -4.55 -2.53 -16.49
CA GLY A 888 -3.98 -3.03 -15.24
C GLY A 888 -4.27 -4.50 -14.93
N LYS A 889 -3.53 -5.04 -13.95
CA LYS A 889 -3.58 -6.45 -13.55
C LYS A 889 -5.01 -6.92 -13.30
N PHE A 890 -5.37 -8.07 -13.87
CA PHE A 890 -6.67 -8.71 -13.70
C PHE A 890 -7.90 -7.84 -14.04
N ALA A 891 -7.75 -6.77 -14.83
CA ALA A 891 -8.84 -5.83 -15.11
C ALA A 891 -10.13 -6.48 -15.64
N PHE A 892 -10.03 -7.53 -16.46
CA PHE A 892 -11.17 -8.27 -17.03
C PHE A 892 -11.18 -9.75 -16.63
N LYS A 893 -10.43 -10.14 -15.59
CA LYS A 893 -10.37 -11.55 -15.18
C LYS A 893 -11.78 -12.09 -14.86
N ASN A 894 -12.11 -13.29 -15.33
CA ASN A 894 -13.44 -13.90 -15.25
C ASN A 894 -14.57 -13.09 -15.93
N CYS A 895 -14.29 -12.20 -16.88
CA CYS A 895 -15.32 -11.67 -17.80
C CYS A 895 -15.67 -12.71 -18.86
N ILE A 896 -16.36 -13.77 -18.45
CA ILE A 896 -16.59 -14.97 -19.26
C ILE A 896 -17.39 -14.71 -20.56
N SER A 897 -18.20 -13.65 -20.61
CA SER A 897 -18.98 -13.27 -21.81
C SER A 897 -18.22 -12.37 -22.78
N LEU A 898 -17.06 -11.82 -22.41
CA LEU A 898 -16.34 -10.84 -23.23
C LEU A 898 -15.90 -11.49 -24.53
N SER A 899 -16.38 -10.99 -25.66
CA SER A 899 -16.22 -11.64 -26.96
C SER A 899 -15.04 -11.12 -27.78
N SER A 900 -14.74 -9.83 -27.64
CA SER A 900 -13.62 -9.19 -28.32
C SER A 900 -13.18 -7.92 -27.59
N LEU A 901 -11.94 -7.49 -27.83
CA LEU A 901 -11.45 -6.19 -27.41
C LEU A 901 -10.63 -5.55 -28.54
N ASN A 902 -10.94 -4.28 -28.84
CA ASN A 902 -10.21 -3.48 -29.82
C ASN A 902 -9.72 -2.19 -29.15
N SER A 903 -8.44 -1.84 -29.33
CA SER A 903 -7.88 -0.57 -28.86
C SER A 903 -6.81 -0.01 -29.80
N LYS A 904 -6.78 1.32 -29.93
CA LYS A 904 -5.84 2.04 -30.81
C LYS A 904 -4.47 2.33 -30.16
N ASN A 905 -4.46 2.72 -28.88
CA ASN A 905 -3.30 3.33 -28.23
C ASN A 905 -2.78 2.55 -27.01
N VAL A 906 -3.36 1.39 -26.70
CA VAL A 906 -2.87 0.53 -25.62
C VAL A 906 -1.46 0.04 -25.95
N LYS A 907 -0.52 0.34 -25.05
CA LYS A 907 0.90 -0.04 -25.11
C LYS A 907 1.27 -1.11 -24.09
N ILE A 908 0.50 -1.23 -22.99
CA ILE A 908 0.82 -2.16 -21.90
C ILE A 908 -0.44 -2.91 -21.46
N ILE A 909 -0.38 -4.24 -21.46
CA ILE A 909 -1.39 -5.15 -20.92
C ILE A 909 -0.71 -5.98 -19.82
N ASP A 910 -1.14 -5.77 -18.59
CA ASP A 910 -0.51 -6.33 -17.40
C ASP A 910 -0.99 -7.76 -17.07
N ASP A 911 -0.45 -8.35 -16.01
CA ASP A 911 -0.67 -9.75 -15.62
C ASP A 911 -2.16 -10.14 -15.54
N GLY A 912 -2.50 -11.25 -16.19
CA GLY A 912 -3.81 -11.89 -16.04
C GLY A 912 -5.02 -11.06 -16.46
N VAL A 913 -4.86 -10.02 -17.28
CA VAL A 913 -5.94 -9.10 -17.69
C VAL A 913 -7.18 -9.84 -18.20
N PHE A 914 -7.04 -10.84 -19.07
CA PHE A 914 -8.15 -11.62 -19.64
C PHE A 914 -8.24 -13.04 -19.07
N MET A 915 -7.61 -13.30 -17.92
CA MET A 915 -7.62 -14.65 -17.33
C MET A 915 -9.06 -15.15 -17.17
N ASN A 916 -9.37 -16.33 -17.70
CA ASN A 916 -10.70 -16.95 -17.71
C ASN A 916 -11.78 -16.13 -18.45
N CYS A 917 -11.41 -15.33 -19.45
CA CYS A 917 -12.35 -14.81 -20.45
C CYS A 917 -12.63 -15.88 -21.51
N GLU A 918 -13.44 -16.87 -21.16
CA GLU A 918 -13.64 -18.09 -21.96
C GLU A 918 -14.23 -17.84 -23.35
N ASN A 919 -15.07 -16.80 -23.53
CA ASN A 919 -15.66 -16.44 -24.83
C ASN A 919 -14.85 -15.39 -25.63
N LEU A 920 -13.68 -14.96 -25.15
CA LEU A 920 -12.87 -13.98 -25.88
C LEU A 920 -12.33 -14.63 -27.15
N LYS A 921 -12.81 -14.18 -28.32
CA LYS A 921 -12.43 -14.72 -29.64
C LYS A 921 -11.32 -13.93 -30.29
N ASN A 922 -11.39 -12.60 -30.19
CA ASN A 922 -10.52 -11.69 -30.93
C ASN A 922 -9.95 -10.58 -30.04
N LEU A 923 -8.64 -10.35 -30.12
CA LEU A 923 -7.97 -9.17 -29.58
C LEU A 923 -7.32 -8.38 -30.72
N SER A 924 -7.60 -7.07 -30.82
CA SER A 924 -7.01 -6.21 -31.86
C SER A 924 -6.40 -4.95 -31.25
N LEU A 925 -5.09 -4.81 -31.36
CA LEU A 925 -4.30 -3.68 -30.87
C LEU A 925 -3.58 -3.00 -32.04
N GLN A 926 -3.79 -1.70 -32.23
CA GLN A 926 -3.20 -0.99 -33.38
C GLN A 926 -1.74 -0.57 -33.16
N GLN A 927 -1.27 -0.49 -31.91
CA GLN A 927 0.13 -0.26 -31.61
C GLN A 927 0.96 -1.49 -31.99
N LYS A 928 2.17 -1.26 -32.52
CA LYS A 928 3.13 -2.34 -32.84
C LYS A 928 3.89 -2.80 -31.59
N ASP A 929 4.30 -1.84 -30.75
CA ASP A 929 5.13 -2.09 -29.57
C ASP A 929 4.25 -2.23 -28.33
N VAL A 930 3.52 -3.36 -28.22
CA VAL A 930 2.68 -3.68 -27.06
C VAL A 930 3.42 -4.62 -26.12
N LYS A 931 3.64 -4.17 -24.87
CA LYS A 931 4.12 -5.02 -23.78
C LYS A 931 2.95 -5.83 -23.22
N ILE A 932 2.94 -7.13 -23.49
CA ILE A 932 2.00 -8.11 -22.93
C ILE A 932 2.78 -8.94 -21.90
N VAL A 933 2.35 -8.91 -20.64
CA VAL A 933 3.01 -9.65 -19.54
C VAL A 933 2.41 -11.06 -19.42
N PHE A 934 2.92 -11.87 -18.50
CA PHE A 934 2.53 -13.26 -18.29
C PHE A 934 1.04 -13.42 -17.95
N ASP A 935 0.48 -14.59 -18.30
CA ASP A 935 -0.83 -15.07 -17.87
C ASP A 935 -2.07 -14.31 -18.39
N VAL A 936 -1.87 -13.34 -19.28
CA VAL A 936 -2.94 -12.51 -19.86
C VAL A 936 -4.09 -13.33 -20.45
N PHE A 937 -3.78 -14.41 -21.17
CA PHE A 937 -4.77 -15.26 -21.87
C PHE A 937 -5.00 -16.62 -21.21
N SER A 938 -4.62 -16.76 -19.94
CA SER A 938 -4.80 -18.02 -19.22
C SER A 938 -6.29 -18.39 -19.20
N LYS A 939 -6.64 -19.59 -19.72
CA LYS A 939 -8.04 -20.06 -19.90
C LYS A 939 -8.93 -19.24 -20.86
N CYS A 940 -8.36 -18.51 -21.83
CA CYS A 940 -9.12 -17.94 -22.95
C CYS A 940 -9.37 -18.99 -24.04
N THR A 941 -10.24 -19.97 -23.76
CA THR A 941 -10.43 -21.17 -24.58
C THR A 941 -11.11 -20.93 -25.94
N SER A 942 -11.72 -19.77 -26.17
CA SER A 942 -12.31 -19.41 -27.48
C SER A 942 -11.43 -18.49 -28.32
N LEU A 943 -10.22 -18.14 -27.86
CA LEU A 943 -9.37 -17.18 -28.56
C LEU A 943 -8.83 -17.79 -29.84
N ILE A 944 -9.08 -17.12 -30.98
CA ILE A 944 -8.70 -17.59 -32.33
C ILE A 944 -7.95 -16.52 -33.13
N GLU A 945 -7.92 -15.27 -32.66
CA GLU A 945 -7.23 -14.19 -33.35
C GLU A 945 -6.65 -13.15 -32.38
N ILE A 946 -5.36 -12.85 -32.57
CA ILE A 946 -4.68 -11.73 -31.94
C ILE A 946 -4.03 -10.90 -33.05
N CYS A 947 -4.40 -9.64 -33.15
CA CYS A 947 -3.81 -8.66 -34.06
C CYS A 947 -3.02 -7.62 -33.26
N ILE A 948 -1.75 -7.40 -33.62
CA ILE A 948 -0.88 -6.35 -33.09
C ILE A 948 -0.34 -5.53 -34.27
N GLY A 949 -0.37 -4.19 -34.18
CA GLY A 949 0.05 -3.34 -35.29
C GLY A 949 -0.81 -3.48 -36.54
N ASN A 950 -2.09 -3.83 -36.39
CA ASN A 950 -3.03 -4.22 -37.44
C ASN A 950 -2.70 -5.51 -38.21
N ASN A 951 -1.75 -6.32 -37.73
CA ASN A 951 -1.40 -7.60 -38.34
C ASN A 951 -1.71 -8.76 -37.39
N LYS A 952 -2.19 -9.89 -37.92
CA LYS A 952 -2.29 -11.13 -37.14
C LYS A 952 -0.90 -11.56 -36.71
N ILE A 953 -0.74 -11.94 -35.44
CA ILE A 953 0.53 -12.48 -34.97
C ILE A 953 0.79 -13.83 -35.65
N THR A 954 2.02 -14.05 -36.10
CA THR A 954 2.47 -15.34 -36.67
C THR A 954 3.36 -16.11 -35.69
N ASN A 955 3.91 -15.42 -34.68
CA ASN A 955 4.69 -15.98 -33.58
C ASN A 955 4.33 -15.22 -32.29
N CYS A 956 4.31 -15.93 -31.16
CA CYS A 956 4.06 -15.36 -29.84
C CYS A 956 5.39 -15.06 -29.14
N GLN A 957 5.71 -13.75 -29.04
CA GLN A 957 6.95 -13.26 -28.43
C GLN A 957 6.81 -12.91 -26.93
N PHE A 958 5.59 -12.91 -26.40
CA PHE A 958 5.31 -12.66 -24.99
C PHE A 958 5.13 -13.96 -24.21
N GLU A 959 5.19 -13.88 -22.88
CA GLU A 959 5.11 -15.06 -22.01
C GLU A 959 3.69 -15.62 -21.93
N VAL A 960 3.56 -16.94 -22.09
CA VAL A 960 2.29 -17.68 -21.96
C VAL A 960 2.49 -19.00 -21.21
N SER A 961 1.44 -19.52 -20.58
CA SER A 961 1.48 -20.86 -19.97
C SER A 961 1.57 -21.96 -21.04
N TYR A 962 2.00 -23.16 -20.66
CA TYR A 962 2.10 -24.27 -21.61
C TYR A 962 0.73 -24.63 -22.21
N THR A 963 -0.32 -24.67 -21.38
CA THR A 963 -1.69 -24.87 -21.84
C THR A 963 -2.13 -23.81 -22.86
N THR A 964 -1.84 -22.53 -22.61
CA THR A 964 -2.18 -21.45 -23.55
C THR A 964 -1.37 -21.55 -24.85
N SER A 965 -0.09 -21.94 -24.78
CA SER A 965 0.74 -22.13 -25.99
C SER A 965 0.19 -23.20 -26.92
N ARG A 966 -0.30 -24.32 -26.34
CA ARG A 966 -0.92 -25.41 -27.10
C ARG A 966 -2.21 -24.95 -27.76
N HIS A 967 -3.02 -24.18 -27.03
CA HIS A 967 -4.24 -23.58 -27.59
C HIS A 967 -3.92 -22.68 -28.78
N PHE A 968 -2.91 -21.81 -28.69
CA PHE A 968 -2.50 -20.92 -29.79
C PHE A 968 -1.98 -21.69 -31.00
N GLU A 969 -1.21 -22.75 -30.79
CA GLU A 969 -0.73 -23.63 -31.86
C GLU A 969 -1.91 -24.33 -32.57
N GLU A 970 -2.87 -24.87 -31.80
CA GLU A 970 -3.99 -25.66 -32.32
C GLU A 970 -5.07 -24.80 -33.00
N THR A 971 -5.37 -23.62 -32.48
CA THR A 971 -6.48 -22.79 -32.99
C THR A 971 -6.03 -21.67 -33.94
N MET A 972 -4.80 -21.15 -33.77
CA MET A 972 -4.29 -20.01 -34.53
C MET A 972 -3.10 -20.37 -35.43
N GLY A 973 -2.50 -21.54 -35.25
CA GLY A 973 -1.24 -21.89 -35.92
C GLY A 973 -0.06 -21.04 -35.45
N VAL A 974 -0.12 -20.49 -34.23
CA VAL A 974 0.90 -19.59 -33.68
C VAL A 974 1.80 -20.35 -32.71
N ALA A 975 3.08 -20.44 -33.06
CA ALA A 975 4.09 -20.99 -32.16
C ALA A 975 4.39 -20.00 -31.02
N CYS A 976 4.75 -20.51 -29.84
CA CYS A 976 5.15 -19.72 -28.68
C CYS A 976 6.55 -20.14 -28.22
N GLU A 977 7.50 -19.20 -28.19
CA GLU A 977 8.90 -19.49 -27.84
C GLU A 977 9.22 -19.25 -26.36
N ASN A 978 8.43 -18.42 -25.69
CA ASN A 978 8.61 -17.98 -24.30
C ASN A 978 7.54 -18.60 -23.38
N VAL A 979 7.52 -19.92 -23.27
CA VAL A 979 6.53 -20.63 -22.46
C VAL A 979 6.99 -20.69 -21.00
N VAL A 980 6.05 -20.40 -20.09
CA VAL A 980 6.21 -20.52 -18.65
C VAL A 980 5.49 -21.76 -18.17
N LEU A 981 6.19 -22.65 -17.45
CA LEU A 981 5.61 -23.87 -16.92
C LEU A 981 4.92 -23.62 -15.58
N THR A 982 3.60 -23.78 -15.53
CA THR A 982 2.81 -23.58 -14.30
C THR A 982 2.50 -24.91 -13.60
N ARG A 983 2.09 -24.85 -12.32
CA ARG A 983 1.61 -26.03 -11.58
C ARG A 983 0.48 -26.75 -12.31
N ARG A 984 -0.47 -25.98 -12.85
CA ARG A 984 -1.62 -26.52 -13.60
C ARG A 984 -1.17 -27.29 -14.85
N ASP A 985 -0.13 -26.82 -15.53
CA ASP A 985 0.40 -27.51 -16.70
C ASP A 985 0.99 -28.87 -16.30
N VAL A 986 1.76 -28.91 -15.20
CA VAL A 986 2.31 -30.16 -14.66
C VAL A 986 1.21 -31.12 -14.21
N ASP A 987 0.16 -30.61 -13.56
CA ASP A 987 -0.99 -31.41 -13.14
C ASP A 987 -1.75 -32.02 -14.34
N LEU A 988 -1.83 -31.32 -15.48
CA LEU A 988 -2.56 -31.75 -16.67
C LEU A 988 -1.75 -32.66 -17.60
N PHE A 989 -0.45 -32.38 -17.77
CA PHE A 989 0.39 -33.02 -18.79
C PHE A 989 1.55 -33.83 -18.20
N GLY A 990 1.72 -33.83 -16.87
CA GLY A 990 2.84 -34.48 -16.19
C GLY A 990 4.13 -33.65 -16.24
N LEU A 991 5.18 -34.13 -15.55
CA LEU A 991 6.45 -33.42 -15.43
C LEU A 991 7.26 -33.39 -16.75
N GLU A 992 7.01 -34.32 -17.67
CA GLU A 992 7.81 -34.48 -18.90
C GLU A 992 7.81 -33.25 -19.81
N ILE A 993 6.78 -32.40 -19.72
CA ILE A 993 6.70 -31.17 -20.52
C ILE A 993 7.76 -30.14 -20.18
N ILE A 994 8.43 -30.27 -19.03
CA ILE A 994 9.58 -29.41 -18.69
C ILE A 994 10.70 -29.51 -19.74
N ASN A 995 10.81 -30.66 -20.45
CA ASN A 995 11.80 -30.91 -21.50
C ASN A 995 11.46 -30.30 -22.87
N LYS A 996 10.32 -29.61 -23.00
CA LYS A 996 9.94 -28.96 -24.25
C LYS A 996 10.75 -27.68 -24.42
N ILE A 997 11.41 -27.53 -25.56
CA ILE A 997 12.35 -26.42 -25.84
C ILE A 997 11.71 -25.01 -25.76
N CYS A 998 10.39 -24.93 -25.90
CA CYS A 998 9.60 -23.72 -25.73
C CYS A 998 9.49 -23.27 -24.27
N VAL A 999 9.68 -24.17 -23.29
CA VAL A 999 9.64 -23.84 -21.86
C VAL A 999 10.95 -23.11 -21.49
N LYS A 1000 10.82 -21.82 -21.19
CA LYS A 1000 11.95 -20.95 -20.79
C LYS A 1000 11.97 -20.63 -19.31
N ARG A 1001 10.80 -20.58 -18.66
CA ARG A 1001 10.67 -20.21 -17.25
C ARG A 1001 9.81 -21.21 -16.51
N ILE A 1002 10.12 -21.45 -15.24
CA ILE A 1002 9.28 -22.22 -14.33
C ILE A 1002 8.58 -21.24 -13.40
N ASP A 1003 7.26 -21.35 -13.29
CA ASP A 1003 6.45 -20.38 -12.54
C ASP A 1003 6.65 -20.48 -11.01
N GLU A 1004 6.17 -19.46 -10.30
CA GLU A 1004 6.09 -19.47 -8.85
C GLU A 1004 5.28 -20.67 -8.34
N GLY A 1005 5.84 -21.38 -7.35
CA GLY A 1005 5.15 -22.49 -6.70
C GLY A 1005 4.77 -23.66 -7.62
N CYS A 1006 5.41 -23.79 -8.79
CA CYS A 1006 5.10 -24.81 -9.80
C CYS A 1006 4.99 -26.23 -9.21
N PHE A 1007 5.88 -26.57 -8.27
CA PHE A 1007 5.91 -27.85 -7.56
C PHE A 1007 5.61 -27.72 -6.06
N PHE A 1008 4.97 -26.63 -5.62
CA PHE A 1008 4.71 -26.36 -4.20
C PHE A 1008 4.00 -27.53 -3.50
N ASN A 1009 4.60 -28.04 -2.42
CA ASN A 1009 4.13 -29.17 -1.62
C ASN A 1009 3.90 -30.45 -2.44
N ASN A 1010 4.66 -30.64 -3.53
CA ASN A 1010 4.61 -31.87 -4.32
C ASN A 1010 5.47 -32.94 -3.62
N ASN A 1011 4.80 -33.83 -2.89
CA ASN A 1011 5.45 -34.94 -2.18
C ASN A 1011 5.64 -36.19 -3.05
N ASP A 1012 5.16 -36.19 -4.30
CA ASP A 1012 5.44 -37.25 -5.26
C ASP A 1012 6.75 -36.99 -6.02
N LEU A 1013 7.24 -35.75 -6.01
CA LEU A 1013 8.49 -35.34 -6.65
C LEU A 1013 9.71 -35.85 -5.87
N ILE A 1014 10.36 -36.90 -6.39
CA ILE A 1014 11.59 -37.48 -5.83
C ILE A 1014 12.86 -36.86 -6.44
N LYS A 1015 12.80 -36.54 -7.74
CA LYS A 1015 13.91 -35.94 -8.49
C LYS A 1015 13.35 -34.90 -9.46
N ILE A 1016 14.06 -33.80 -9.63
CA ILE A 1016 13.81 -32.83 -10.70
C ILE A 1016 15.09 -32.47 -11.44
N GLU A 1017 15.01 -32.49 -12.77
CA GLU A 1017 16.07 -32.04 -13.66
C GLU A 1017 15.52 -30.89 -14.49
N PHE A 1018 16.10 -29.71 -14.28
CA PHE A 1018 15.75 -28.51 -15.02
C PHE A 1018 16.61 -28.46 -16.31
N PRO A 1019 16.00 -28.50 -17.50
CA PRO A 1019 16.73 -28.55 -18.76
C PRO A 1019 17.54 -27.28 -19.04
N SER A 1020 18.57 -27.39 -19.89
CA SER A 1020 19.48 -26.28 -20.24
C SER A 1020 18.82 -25.10 -20.98
N HIS A 1021 17.57 -25.23 -21.43
CA HIS A 1021 16.82 -24.14 -22.04
C HIS A 1021 15.98 -23.33 -21.05
N VAL A 1022 15.90 -23.77 -19.78
CA VAL A 1022 15.24 -23.02 -18.70
C VAL A 1022 16.18 -21.93 -18.19
N THR A 1023 15.77 -20.67 -18.30
CA THR A 1023 16.58 -19.49 -17.95
C THR A 1023 16.22 -18.90 -16.60
N SER A 1024 15.05 -19.25 -16.04
CA SER A 1024 14.62 -18.76 -14.72
C SER A 1024 13.66 -19.72 -14.02
N ILE A 1025 13.68 -19.66 -12.68
CA ILE A 1025 12.81 -20.44 -11.79
C ILE A 1025 12.11 -19.43 -10.87
N GLY A 1026 10.83 -19.63 -10.56
CA GLY A 1026 10.04 -18.76 -9.70
C GLY A 1026 10.24 -18.99 -8.19
N TYR A 1027 9.70 -18.07 -7.39
CA TYR A 1027 9.62 -18.19 -5.94
C TYR A 1027 8.92 -19.49 -5.52
N TYR A 1028 9.30 -20.05 -4.37
CA TYR A 1028 8.66 -21.25 -3.80
C TYR A 1028 8.56 -22.47 -4.74
N CYS A 1029 9.31 -22.51 -5.85
CA CYS A 1029 9.09 -23.47 -6.95
C CYS A 1029 8.99 -24.92 -6.46
N CYS A 1030 9.89 -25.36 -5.58
CA CYS A 1030 9.88 -26.69 -4.97
C CYS A 1030 9.69 -26.64 -3.44
N TYR A 1031 9.05 -25.58 -2.90
CA TYR A 1031 8.86 -25.43 -1.46
C TYR A 1031 8.03 -26.60 -0.89
N ALA A 1032 8.47 -27.14 0.24
CA ALA A 1032 7.85 -28.26 0.94
C ALA A 1032 7.70 -29.55 0.11
N CYS A 1033 8.53 -29.76 -0.91
CA CYS A 1033 8.65 -31.08 -1.56
C CYS A 1033 9.42 -32.04 -0.64
N THR A 1034 8.75 -32.64 0.34
CA THR A 1034 9.43 -33.36 1.45
C THR A 1034 10.15 -34.64 1.01
N ASN A 1035 9.77 -35.23 -0.12
CA ASN A 1035 10.38 -36.42 -0.70
C ASN A 1035 11.44 -36.14 -1.78
N LEU A 1036 11.69 -34.86 -2.12
CA LEU A 1036 12.67 -34.46 -3.12
C LEU A 1036 14.09 -34.78 -2.62
N LYS A 1037 14.80 -35.64 -3.34
CA LYS A 1037 16.15 -36.13 -2.99
C LYS A 1037 17.24 -35.59 -3.90
N GLU A 1038 16.90 -35.29 -5.15
CA GLU A 1038 17.88 -34.90 -6.17
C GLU A 1038 17.34 -33.74 -7.01
N VAL A 1039 18.15 -32.69 -7.13
CA VAL A 1039 17.88 -31.52 -7.98
C VAL A 1039 19.07 -31.31 -8.89
N ILE A 1040 18.82 -31.27 -10.20
CA ILE A 1040 19.81 -30.89 -11.21
C ILE A 1040 19.41 -29.53 -11.77
N LEU A 1041 20.19 -28.50 -11.43
CA LEU A 1041 20.01 -27.14 -11.93
C LEU A 1041 20.75 -26.96 -13.27
N PRO A 1042 20.23 -26.15 -14.21
CA PRO A 1042 20.90 -25.88 -15.46
C PRO A 1042 21.92 -24.73 -15.28
N ASN A 1043 22.94 -24.66 -16.13
CA ASN A 1043 23.92 -23.55 -16.09
C ASN A 1043 23.40 -22.23 -16.67
N THR A 1044 22.11 -22.15 -17.01
CA THR A 1044 21.45 -20.99 -17.62
C THR A 1044 20.69 -20.13 -16.63
N ILE A 1045 20.43 -20.61 -15.41
CA ILE A 1045 19.83 -19.79 -14.35
C ILE A 1045 20.90 -18.95 -13.65
N THR A 1046 20.53 -17.71 -13.30
CA THR A 1046 21.41 -16.76 -12.59
C THR A 1046 21.01 -16.54 -11.14
N GLU A 1047 19.80 -16.94 -10.77
CA GLU A 1047 19.24 -16.77 -9.44
C GLU A 1047 18.46 -18.01 -9.00
N LEU A 1048 18.57 -18.34 -7.71
CA LEU A 1048 17.64 -19.21 -7.00
C LEU A 1048 16.77 -18.35 -6.09
N PRO A 1049 15.48 -18.12 -6.38
CA PRO A 1049 14.64 -17.23 -5.58
C PRO A 1049 14.44 -17.66 -4.13
N ALA A 1050 13.79 -16.79 -3.36
CA ALA A 1050 13.46 -17.07 -1.98
C ALA A 1050 12.57 -18.33 -1.87
N TYR A 1051 12.86 -19.15 -0.86
CA TYR A 1051 12.13 -20.38 -0.55
C TYR A 1051 12.08 -21.47 -1.63
N THR A 1052 12.85 -21.39 -2.72
CA THR A 1052 12.78 -22.35 -3.85
C THR A 1052 12.86 -23.81 -3.42
N PHE A 1053 13.74 -24.18 -2.48
CA PHE A 1053 13.88 -25.54 -1.94
C PHE A 1053 13.66 -25.58 -0.42
N GLY A 1054 12.91 -24.63 0.14
CA GLY A 1054 12.62 -24.60 1.57
C GLY A 1054 11.78 -25.81 1.98
N LEU A 1055 12.04 -26.40 3.14
CA LEU A 1055 11.37 -27.59 3.69
C LEU A 1055 11.48 -28.86 2.82
N CYS A 1056 12.46 -28.94 1.90
CA CYS A 1056 12.82 -30.16 1.17
C CYS A 1056 13.64 -31.12 2.03
N VAL A 1057 13.05 -31.64 3.11
CA VAL A 1057 13.76 -32.39 4.17
C VAL A 1057 14.53 -33.65 3.71
N SER A 1058 14.21 -34.20 2.53
CA SER A 1058 14.93 -35.34 1.93
C SER A 1058 16.09 -34.94 1.01
N LEU A 1059 16.24 -33.65 0.69
CA LEU A 1059 17.28 -33.15 -0.19
C LEU A 1059 18.61 -33.10 0.58
N SER A 1060 19.53 -33.99 0.22
CA SER A 1060 20.81 -34.18 0.93
C SER A 1060 22.00 -33.52 0.24
N SER A 1061 21.87 -33.09 -1.01
CA SER A 1061 22.90 -32.29 -1.68
C SER A 1061 22.29 -31.61 -2.90
N ILE A 1062 22.82 -30.44 -3.23
CA ILE A 1062 22.49 -29.74 -4.47
C ILE A 1062 23.75 -29.11 -5.05
N LYS A 1063 23.99 -29.33 -6.34
CA LYS A 1063 25.08 -28.67 -7.04
C LYS A 1063 24.57 -27.33 -7.56
N ILE A 1064 24.96 -26.26 -6.90
CA ILE A 1064 24.68 -24.90 -7.37
C ILE A 1064 25.65 -24.58 -8.53
N PRO A 1065 25.15 -24.30 -9.74
CA PRO A 1065 26.01 -24.01 -10.89
C PRO A 1065 26.66 -22.62 -10.71
N GLN A 1066 27.84 -22.42 -11.30
CA GLN A 1066 28.59 -21.16 -11.21
C GLN A 1066 27.85 -19.96 -11.81
N SER A 1067 26.85 -20.21 -12.66
CA SER A 1067 25.99 -19.18 -13.22
C SER A 1067 25.08 -18.53 -12.17
N VAL A 1068 24.76 -19.23 -11.06
CA VAL A 1068 23.92 -18.69 -9.98
C VAL A 1068 24.76 -17.73 -9.15
N THR A 1069 24.48 -16.45 -9.33
CA THR A 1069 25.12 -15.36 -8.57
C THR A 1069 24.32 -15.00 -7.33
N LYS A 1070 23.00 -15.26 -7.32
CA LYS A 1070 22.08 -14.87 -6.23
C LYS A 1070 21.28 -16.06 -5.68
N ILE A 1071 21.21 -16.16 -4.36
CA ILE A 1071 20.37 -17.13 -3.65
C ILE A 1071 19.46 -16.35 -2.70
N GLY A 1072 18.15 -16.48 -2.89
CA GLY A 1072 17.15 -15.77 -2.12
C GLY A 1072 17.02 -16.29 -0.69
N VAL A 1073 16.47 -15.44 0.17
CA VAL A 1073 16.25 -15.72 1.59
C VAL A 1073 15.52 -17.06 1.75
N ASN A 1074 16.00 -17.88 2.69
CA ASN A 1074 15.35 -19.15 3.05
C ASN A 1074 15.20 -20.14 1.88
N CYS A 1075 15.97 -19.98 0.79
CA CYS A 1075 15.99 -20.91 -0.35
C CYS A 1075 16.16 -22.36 0.09
N PHE A 1076 16.94 -22.61 1.14
CA PHE A 1076 17.20 -23.94 1.71
C PHE A 1076 16.72 -24.13 3.16
N LEU A 1077 15.69 -23.39 3.57
CA LEU A 1077 15.16 -23.42 4.94
C LEU A 1077 14.88 -24.86 5.42
N ASN A 1078 15.43 -25.25 6.58
CA ASN A 1078 15.20 -26.55 7.23
C ASN A 1078 15.56 -27.80 6.38
N ASN A 1079 16.52 -27.70 5.46
CA ASN A 1079 17.08 -28.88 4.78
C ASN A 1079 18.19 -29.52 5.62
N ILE A 1080 17.83 -30.51 6.44
CA ILE A 1080 18.62 -31.05 7.56
C ILE A 1080 19.99 -31.65 7.17
N ILE A 1081 20.22 -32.01 5.91
CA ILE A 1081 21.42 -32.73 5.44
C ILE A 1081 21.97 -32.13 4.14
N LEU A 1082 21.65 -30.88 3.81
CA LEU A 1082 22.02 -30.33 2.51
C LEU A 1082 23.54 -30.08 2.42
N ASN A 1083 24.25 -30.97 1.74
CA ASN A 1083 25.66 -30.80 1.37
C ASN A 1083 25.82 -29.95 0.14
#